data_AF-A0A182F831-F1
#
_entry.id   AF-A0A182F831-F1
#
_cell.length_a   1.000
_cell.length_b   1.000
_cell.length_c   1.000
_cell.angle_alpha   90.00
_cell.angle_beta   90.00
_cell.angle_gamma   90.00
#
_symmetry.space_group_name_H-M   'P 1'
#
loop_
_entity.id
_entity.type
_entity.pdbx_description
1 polymer ?
#
loop_
_entity_poly.entity_id
_entity_poly.type
_entity_poly.pdbx_seq_one_letter_code
_entity_poly.pdbx_strand_id
1 'polypeptide(L)'
;MVLNTTTKVFLLVIALFLTFVVGFFAYVLSLRHERSRLWDEIERRGAARYTEFGDTNYWYFVFIFNNDTKGFTMHVSRYVCIGQPYQRTTLNYCKSQQRPNLPTILNVSLTMPELVNVIYLKVKVSYKYKAIQSDPIDILVEVCSFLNNPSKDVVSRHIFSVIAEVIPQFDHPCPYGNTTYDILFWLEDRHLPASVPTGDYRYESTFTTEDNVTLFAYQAFFAVHIDKIRNMTDIHYLERASHIVPMTDGFILLGKDYEIHYERVRDATRMPSEAIAPNESLREPEDYTPTMVKRKLYAWEVGKPLTSSADPATTVVRTRWKIGEHRIGAAATYNDLPLDDEREKHKHDFSLHVSRFTCFETPYQRTKLHYCRTWLRRNEPTMLNISIHIPETLNEVSLHMKTFYKYKTYQYFPVEALIDVCAFLRNPTNNVLARHIYMVFKIVLPMYTHQCPHGNLTYAAGFWLEERFLPKSVPAGDYRMDVWFRAKDNVTLLAAQVFGAIRRKGNKSFNLPELTIFSNDTKEFSMRVSRYVCIETPYQRSHLNYCRSQLRRNQPTLFNISVHVPERLDYMYIQVKTFYKYNTFQTFPVEVIVEVCSFLRNPSPDVISRHVLSVLIELMPAYAHHCPHGNVTYNVLFWLEERFLPKSMPAGDYRLDAWFRMHDNVTFFAYKVYITIRRKGVFRSMIDW
;
A
#
# COMPACT_ATOMS: atom_id res chain seq x y z
N MET A 1 -21.33 -64.48 -12.35
CA MET A 1 -21.29 -64.38 -10.87
C MET A 1 -22.52 -63.62 -10.40
N VAL A 2 -23.48 -64.32 -9.80
CA VAL A 2 -24.66 -63.69 -9.19
C VAL A 2 -24.19 -63.10 -7.86
N LEU A 3 -23.96 -61.78 -7.79
CA LEU A 3 -23.63 -61.12 -6.52
C LEU A 3 -24.77 -61.34 -5.53
N ASN A 4 -24.42 -61.87 -4.36
CA ASN A 4 -25.34 -62.13 -3.24
C ASN A 4 -26.10 -60.83 -2.87
N THR A 5 -27.37 -60.95 -2.51
CA THR A 5 -28.25 -59.80 -2.22
C THR A 5 -27.67 -58.91 -1.13
N THR A 6 -26.99 -59.48 -0.14
CA THR A 6 -26.25 -58.75 0.90
C THR A 6 -25.11 -57.89 0.35
N THR A 7 -24.36 -58.40 -0.64
CA THR A 7 -23.28 -57.63 -1.28
C THR A 7 -23.82 -56.47 -2.11
N LYS A 8 -24.99 -56.66 -2.75
CA LYS A 8 -25.67 -55.57 -3.48
C LYS A 8 -26.16 -54.48 -2.54
N VAL A 9 -26.73 -54.83 -1.40
CA VAL A 9 -27.17 -53.87 -0.38
C VAL A 9 -25.98 -53.09 0.18
N PHE A 10 -24.86 -53.77 0.47
CA PHE A 10 -23.65 -53.12 0.97
C PHE A 10 -23.05 -52.12 -0.04
N LEU A 11 -22.99 -52.48 -1.32
CA LEU A 11 -22.54 -51.58 -2.39
C LEU A 11 -23.48 -50.38 -2.57
N LEU A 12 -24.79 -50.56 -2.38
CA LEU A 12 -25.79 -49.50 -2.48
C LEU A 12 -25.69 -48.52 -1.31
N VAL A 13 -25.40 -49.01 -0.10
CA VAL A 13 -25.12 -48.18 1.08
C VAL A 13 -23.83 -47.37 0.91
N ILE A 14 -22.76 -47.98 0.37
CA ILE A 14 -21.51 -47.26 0.07
C ILE A 14 -21.75 -46.20 -1.01
N ALA A 15 -22.52 -46.51 -2.05
CA ALA A 15 -22.85 -45.55 -3.10
C ALA A 15 -23.64 -44.35 -2.53
N LEU A 16 -24.63 -44.60 -1.67
CA LEU A 16 -25.40 -43.56 -0.99
C LEU A 16 -24.53 -42.69 -0.08
N PHE A 17 -23.61 -43.30 0.68
CA PHE A 17 -22.66 -42.57 1.51
C PHE A 17 -21.73 -41.68 0.68
N LEU A 18 -21.18 -42.21 -0.42
CA LEU A 18 -20.32 -41.43 -1.32
C LEU A 18 -21.09 -40.26 -1.98
N THR A 19 -22.36 -40.45 -2.36
CA THR A 19 -23.18 -39.35 -2.87
C THR A 19 -23.44 -38.27 -1.82
N PHE A 20 -23.66 -38.64 -0.55
CA PHE A 20 -23.81 -37.68 0.55
C PHE A 20 -22.53 -36.90 0.81
N VAL A 21 -21.36 -37.57 0.79
CA VAL A 21 -20.06 -36.92 0.98
C VAL A 21 -19.77 -35.94 -0.15
N VAL A 22 -20.01 -36.33 -1.41
CA VAL A 22 -19.83 -35.44 -2.56
C VAL A 22 -20.81 -34.26 -2.52
N GLY A 23 -22.07 -34.49 -2.16
CA GLY A 23 -23.07 -33.44 -1.98
C GLY A 23 -22.70 -32.46 -0.86
N PHE A 24 -22.19 -32.95 0.27
CA PHE A 24 -21.69 -32.12 1.37
C PHE A 24 -20.49 -31.28 0.95
N PHE A 25 -19.51 -31.85 0.25
CA PHE A 25 -18.37 -31.09 -0.26
C PHE A 25 -18.78 -30.08 -1.32
N ALA A 26 -19.72 -30.41 -2.20
CA ALA A 26 -20.27 -29.48 -3.18
C ALA A 26 -21.02 -28.32 -2.50
N TYR A 27 -21.82 -28.60 -1.46
CA TYR A 27 -22.51 -27.59 -0.65
C TYR A 27 -21.52 -26.69 0.11
N VAL A 28 -20.51 -27.27 0.75
CA VAL A 28 -19.44 -26.51 1.45
C VAL A 28 -18.61 -25.69 0.47
N LEU A 29 -18.29 -26.22 -0.72
CA LEU A 29 -17.60 -25.48 -1.77
C LEU A 29 -18.48 -24.38 -2.37
N SER A 30 -19.79 -24.60 -2.50
CA SER A 30 -20.75 -23.59 -2.94
C SER A 30 -20.86 -22.46 -1.91
N LEU A 31 -20.98 -22.78 -0.62
CA LEU A 31 -20.95 -21.79 0.47
C LEU A 31 -19.61 -21.04 0.54
N ARG A 32 -18.49 -21.72 0.27
CA ARG A 32 -17.16 -21.09 0.20
C ARG A 32 -17.01 -20.22 -1.04
N HIS A 33 -17.63 -20.59 -2.16
CA HIS A 33 -17.65 -19.82 -3.40
C HIS A 33 -18.58 -18.60 -3.29
N GLU A 34 -19.74 -18.72 -2.63
CA GLU A 34 -20.62 -17.59 -2.32
C GLU A 34 -19.99 -16.63 -1.31
N ARG A 35 -19.33 -17.15 -0.27
CA ARG A 35 -18.54 -16.33 0.66
C ARG A 35 -17.40 -15.64 -0.09
N SER A 36 -16.67 -16.34 -0.96
CA SER A 36 -15.60 -15.74 -1.78
C SER A 36 -16.13 -14.72 -2.78
N ARG A 37 -17.30 -14.93 -3.40
CA ARG A 37 -17.93 -13.95 -4.28
C ARG A 37 -18.44 -12.74 -3.53
N LEU A 38 -18.96 -12.92 -2.31
CA LEU A 38 -19.34 -11.82 -1.43
C LEU A 38 -18.10 -10.97 -1.09
N TRP A 39 -16.98 -11.61 -0.77
CA TRP A 39 -15.69 -10.95 -0.54
C TRP A 39 -15.12 -10.30 -1.81
N ASP A 40 -15.19 -10.94 -2.98
CA ASP A 40 -14.76 -10.38 -4.26
C ASP A 40 -15.65 -9.22 -4.73
N GLU A 41 -16.96 -9.24 -4.41
CA GLU A 41 -17.90 -8.15 -4.71
C GLU A 41 -17.73 -6.97 -3.74
N ILE A 42 -17.45 -7.25 -2.45
CA ILE A 42 -17.01 -6.26 -1.44
C ILE A 42 -15.66 -5.65 -1.86
N GLU A 43 -14.73 -6.46 -2.35
CA GLU A 43 -13.39 -6.04 -2.79
C GLU A 43 -13.44 -5.26 -4.12
N ARG A 44 -14.31 -5.64 -5.07
CA ARG A 44 -14.52 -4.88 -6.32
C ARG A 44 -15.24 -3.55 -6.10
N ARG A 45 -16.22 -3.47 -5.18
CA ARG A 45 -16.94 -2.22 -4.89
C ARG A 45 -16.17 -1.32 -3.92
N GLY A 46 -15.31 -1.88 -3.07
CA GLY A 46 -14.32 -1.17 -2.26
C GLY A 46 -13.03 -0.77 -2.99
N ALA A 47 -12.88 -1.13 -4.28
CA ALA A 47 -11.62 -0.94 -5.04
C ALA A 47 -11.33 0.51 -5.48
N ALA A 48 -12.24 1.47 -5.29
CA ALA A 48 -11.93 2.87 -5.54
C ALA A 48 -11.23 3.46 -4.31
N ARG A 49 -9.89 3.43 -4.30
CA ARG A 49 -9.04 4.11 -3.28
C ARG A 49 -9.24 5.63 -3.24
N TYR A 50 -9.92 6.16 -4.26
CA TYR A 50 -10.21 7.56 -4.40
C TYR A 50 -11.68 7.76 -4.76
N THR A 51 -12.31 8.81 -4.24
CA THR A 51 -13.62 9.27 -4.74
C THR A 51 -13.53 9.64 -6.23
N GLU A 52 -14.66 9.88 -6.90
CA GLU A 52 -14.67 10.42 -8.27
C GLU A 52 -13.87 11.74 -8.42
N PHE A 53 -13.54 12.38 -7.29
CA PHE A 53 -12.77 13.61 -7.16
C PHE A 53 -11.29 13.42 -6.77
N GLY A 54 -10.82 12.21 -6.49
CA GLY A 54 -9.39 11.94 -6.27
C GLY A 54 -8.90 11.99 -4.82
N ASP A 55 -9.77 12.04 -3.82
CA ASP A 55 -9.41 12.05 -2.38
C ASP A 55 -9.36 10.64 -1.78
N THR A 56 -8.45 10.38 -0.83
CA THR A 56 -8.29 9.07 -0.20
C THR A 56 -9.57 8.59 0.47
N ASN A 57 -10.03 7.41 0.06
CA ASN A 57 -11.21 6.75 0.62
C ASN A 57 -10.87 6.17 2.01
N TYR A 58 -11.14 6.93 3.08
CA TYR A 58 -10.86 6.56 4.48
C TYR A 58 -11.64 5.31 4.96
N TRP A 59 -12.61 4.85 4.18
CA TRP A 59 -13.50 3.73 4.51
C TRP A 59 -12.87 2.34 4.44
N TYR A 60 -11.69 2.18 3.85
CA TYR A 60 -11.02 0.87 3.76
C TYR A 60 -10.73 0.23 5.13
N PHE A 61 -10.72 1.01 6.22
CA PHE A 61 -10.29 0.54 7.55
C PHE A 61 -11.42 0.45 8.60
N VAL A 62 -12.68 0.69 8.25
CA VAL A 62 -13.76 0.83 9.25
C VAL A 62 -14.51 -0.47 9.55
N PHE A 63 -14.36 -1.55 8.77
CA PHE A 63 -15.20 -2.74 8.97
C PHE A 63 -14.40 -4.02 9.27
N ILE A 64 -14.10 -4.23 10.55
CA ILE A 64 -13.91 -5.57 11.12
C ILE A 64 -14.97 -5.71 12.21
N PHE A 65 -16.05 -6.43 11.90
CA PHE A 65 -17.08 -6.77 12.86
C PHE A 65 -16.75 -8.14 13.45
N ASN A 66 -16.23 -8.16 14.67
CA ASN A 66 -16.20 -9.37 15.49
C ASN A 66 -16.97 -9.06 16.77
N ASN A 67 -17.89 -9.95 17.14
CA ASN A 67 -18.97 -9.67 18.08
C ASN A 67 -18.56 -9.84 19.56
N ASP A 68 -17.27 -9.84 19.88
CA ASP A 68 -16.78 -10.11 21.22
C ASP A 68 -15.92 -8.94 21.74
N THR A 69 -16.46 -8.29 22.78
CA THR A 69 -15.91 -7.21 23.61
C THR A 69 -15.28 -6.02 22.86
N LYS A 70 -16.11 -5.03 22.54
CA LYS A 70 -15.64 -3.69 22.10
C LYS A 70 -15.03 -2.97 23.30
N GLY A 71 -13.76 -2.57 23.20
CA GLY A 71 -13.04 -1.87 24.27
C GLY A 71 -13.35 -0.37 24.35
N PHE A 72 -14.59 0.05 24.10
CA PHE A 72 -15.00 1.46 24.19
C PHE A 72 -16.44 1.61 24.68
N THR A 73 -16.69 2.74 25.33
CA THR A 73 -17.99 3.22 25.80
C THR A 73 -18.40 4.48 25.03
N MET A 74 -19.66 4.55 24.61
CA MET A 74 -20.26 5.71 23.96
C MET A 74 -21.20 6.43 24.93
N HIS A 75 -21.05 7.75 25.03
CA HIS A 75 -21.95 8.60 25.78
C HIS A 75 -22.64 9.62 24.87
N VAL A 76 -23.95 9.48 24.67
CA VAL A 76 -24.75 10.47 23.95
C VAL A 76 -25.08 11.64 24.86
N SER A 77 -24.56 12.81 24.53
CA SER A 77 -24.76 14.04 25.31
C SER A 77 -26.15 14.65 25.13
N ARG A 78 -26.65 14.75 23.88
CA ARG A 78 -27.98 15.32 23.57
C ARG A 78 -28.43 15.03 22.15
N TYR A 79 -29.75 15.11 21.94
CA TYR A 79 -30.37 15.18 20.62
C TYR A 79 -31.03 16.54 20.37
N VAL A 80 -31.04 16.97 19.11
CA VAL A 80 -31.65 18.24 18.68
C VAL A 80 -32.39 18.01 17.37
N CYS A 81 -33.69 18.24 17.32
CA CYS A 81 -34.42 18.29 16.04
C CYS A 81 -34.09 19.60 15.31
N ILE A 82 -33.84 19.53 14.01
CA ILE A 82 -33.39 20.66 13.18
C ILE A 82 -34.27 20.81 11.94
N GLY A 83 -34.26 21.97 11.29
CA GLY A 83 -34.97 22.17 10.02
C GLY A 83 -36.49 22.42 10.14
N GLN A 84 -36.97 22.90 11.30
CA GLN A 84 -38.37 23.28 11.49
C GLN A 84 -38.64 24.70 10.95
N PRO A 85 -39.84 24.98 10.39
CA PRO A 85 -40.97 24.05 10.18
C PRO A 85 -40.79 23.16 8.95
N TYR A 86 -41.31 21.94 9.00
CA TYR A 86 -41.31 21.03 7.84
C TYR A 86 -42.54 21.28 6.96
N GLN A 87 -42.39 21.16 5.64
CA GLN A 87 -43.46 21.52 4.69
C GLN A 87 -44.57 20.45 4.58
N ARG A 88 -44.21 19.17 4.68
CA ARG A 88 -45.13 18.03 4.49
C ARG A 88 -45.44 17.25 5.76
N THR A 89 -44.87 17.64 6.90
CA THR A 89 -45.03 16.94 8.18
C THR A 89 -45.20 17.94 9.31
N THR A 90 -45.97 17.55 10.32
CA THR A 90 -46.18 18.36 11.52
C THR A 90 -45.47 17.69 12.68
N LEU A 91 -44.45 18.36 13.23
CA LEU A 91 -43.76 17.88 14.42
C LEU A 91 -44.55 18.29 15.67
N ASN A 92 -45.23 17.34 16.31
CA ASN A 92 -46.04 17.59 17.49
C ASN A 92 -45.17 17.86 18.72
N TYR A 93 -44.13 17.04 18.91
CA TYR A 93 -43.09 17.29 19.90
C TYR A 93 -41.78 16.62 19.53
N CYS A 94 -40.68 17.17 20.02
CA CYS A 94 -39.35 16.57 19.97
C CYS A 94 -38.64 16.87 21.30
N LYS A 95 -38.42 15.84 22.12
CA LYS A 95 -37.82 15.98 23.45
C LYS A 95 -36.67 15.00 23.61
N SER A 96 -35.47 15.55 23.86
CA SER A 96 -34.33 14.78 24.34
C SER A 96 -34.50 14.55 25.84
N GLN A 97 -34.53 13.30 26.29
CA GLN A 97 -34.61 12.93 27.70
C GLN A 97 -33.35 12.19 28.10
N GLN A 98 -32.59 12.79 29.02
CA GLN A 98 -31.46 12.13 29.65
C GLN A 98 -31.97 11.33 30.85
N ARG A 99 -31.54 10.06 30.96
CA ARG A 99 -31.90 9.18 32.08
C ARG A 99 -30.63 8.80 32.84
N PRO A 100 -30.62 8.82 34.19
CA PRO A 100 -29.47 8.37 34.96
C PRO A 100 -29.17 6.89 34.63
N ASN A 101 -27.92 6.57 34.30
CA ASN A 101 -27.45 5.21 33.98
C ASN A 101 -28.15 4.50 32.80
N LEU A 102 -28.87 5.25 31.96
CA LEU A 102 -29.58 4.76 30.79
C LEU A 102 -29.22 5.63 29.58
N PRO A 103 -29.30 5.09 28.35
CA PRO A 103 -28.98 5.87 27.16
C PRO A 103 -29.92 7.08 27.06
N THR A 104 -29.36 8.22 26.63
CA THR A 104 -30.15 9.40 26.27
C THR A 104 -31.10 9.01 25.14
N ILE A 105 -32.37 9.35 25.28
CA ILE A 105 -33.41 9.05 24.30
C ILE A 105 -33.92 10.32 23.63
N LEU A 106 -34.30 10.22 22.37
CA LEU A 106 -35.00 11.22 21.59
C LEU A 106 -36.44 10.75 21.37
N ASN A 107 -37.39 11.42 22.01
CA ASN A 107 -38.82 11.13 21.85
C ASN A 107 -39.44 12.15 20.88
N VAL A 108 -39.97 11.67 19.77
CA VAL A 108 -40.45 12.47 18.64
C VAL A 108 -41.85 12.01 18.26
N SER A 109 -42.79 12.94 18.11
CA SER A 109 -44.10 12.67 17.52
C SER A 109 -44.25 13.49 16.25
N LEU A 110 -44.43 12.80 15.13
CA LEU A 110 -44.45 13.36 13.79
C LEU A 110 -45.73 12.92 13.06
N THR A 111 -46.58 13.86 12.69
CA THR A 111 -47.77 13.59 11.88
C THR A 111 -47.45 13.79 10.41
N MET A 112 -47.67 12.75 9.60
CA MET A 112 -47.51 12.78 8.14
C MET A 112 -48.89 12.70 7.47
N PRO A 113 -49.52 13.83 7.09
CA PRO A 113 -50.88 13.83 6.54
C PRO A 113 -50.97 13.24 5.12
N GLU A 114 -49.92 13.38 4.31
CA GLU A 114 -49.87 12.90 2.93
C GLU A 114 -49.13 11.56 2.82
N LEU A 115 -49.52 10.74 1.83
CA LEU A 115 -48.81 9.50 1.51
C LEU A 115 -47.53 9.81 0.74
N VAL A 116 -46.40 9.30 1.23
CA VAL A 116 -45.08 9.43 0.63
C VAL A 116 -44.59 8.05 0.19
N ASN A 117 -44.39 7.90 -1.12
CA ASN A 117 -43.96 6.65 -1.76
C ASN A 117 -42.44 6.52 -1.85
N VAL A 118 -41.71 7.63 -1.76
CA VAL A 118 -40.25 7.68 -1.91
C VAL A 118 -39.67 8.57 -0.82
N ILE A 119 -38.82 7.99 0.02
CA ILE A 119 -38.11 8.69 1.10
C ILE A 119 -36.62 8.47 0.92
N TYR A 120 -35.85 9.55 0.95
CA TYR A 120 -34.40 9.55 0.98
C TYR A 120 -33.91 9.89 2.38
N LEU A 121 -33.06 9.01 2.93
CA LEU A 121 -32.35 9.22 4.17
C LEU A 121 -30.93 9.70 3.87
N LYS A 122 -30.62 10.92 4.29
CA LYS A 122 -29.27 11.47 4.29
C LYS A 122 -28.67 11.43 5.69
N VAL A 123 -27.56 10.71 5.86
CA VAL A 123 -26.83 10.61 7.13
C VAL A 123 -25.47 11.27 6.99
N LYS A 124 -25.19 12.25 7.84
CA LYS A 124 -23.90 12.88 7.99
C LYS A 124 -23.32 12.61 9.37
N VAL A 125 -22.04 12.26 9.44
CA VAL A 125 -21.32 12.19 10.72
C VAL A 125 -20.11 13.09 10.61
N SER A 126 -20.00 14.06 11.50
CA SER A 126 -18.87 14.98 11.66
C SER A 126 -18.04 14.58 12.87
N TYR A 127 -16.71 14.58 12.74
CA TYR A 127 -15.78 14.38 13.87
C TYR A 127 -15.20 15.72 14.31
N LYS A 128 -15.21 16.01 15.60
CA LYS A 128 -14.73 17.28 16.14
C LYS A 128 -13.28 17.14 16.62
N TYR A 129 -12.32 17.48 15.75
CA TYR A 129 -10.90 17.56 16.10
C TYR A 129 -10.40 19.00 16.00
N LYS A 130 -9.88 19.55 17.11
CA LYS A 130 -9.15 20.84 17.23
C LYS A 130 -9.32 21.81 16.03
N ALA A 131 -10.54 22.35 15.90
CA ALA A 131 -10.97 23.41 14.98
C ALA A 131 -11.24 23.07 13.50
N ILE A 132 -11.11 21.82 13.05
CA ILE A 132 -11.53 21.41 11.69
C ILE A 132 -12.66 20.39 11.80
N GLN A 133 -13.81 20.75 11.24
CA GLN A 133 -14.98 19.89 11.15
C GLN A 133 -14.96 19.22 9.78
N SER A 134 -14.35 18.04 9.69
CA SER A 134 -14.55 17.16 8.53
C SER A 134 -15.82 16.33 8.77
N ASP A 135 -16.64 16.15 7.72
CA ASP A 135 -17.75 15.19 7.70
C ASP A 135 -17.21 13.83 7.20
N PRO A 136 -16.68 12.92 8.06
CA PRO A 136 -16.20 11.61 7.65
C PRO A 136 -17.26 10.73 6.97
N ILE A 137 -18.54 10.99 7.19
CA ILE A 137 -19.65 10.22 6.60
C ILE A 137 -20.66 11.19 6.00
N ASP A 138 -21.01 11.01 4.72
CA ASP A 138 -22.17 11.62 4.05
C ASP A 138 -22.78 10.57 3.12
N ILE A 139 -23.91 9.97 3.53
CA ILE A 139 -24.57 8.86 2.84
C ILE A 139 -25.99 9.30 2.49
N LEU A 140 -26.43 8.99 1.27
CA LEU A 140 -27.81 9.18 0.82
C LEU A 140 -28.38 7.81 0.38
N VAL A 141 -29.46 7.36 1.00
CA VAL A 141 -30.12 6.09 0.65
C VAL A 141 -31.62 6.29 0.45
N GLU A 142 -32.17 5.66 -0.58
CA GLU A 142 -33.62 5.58 -0.78
C GLU A 142 -34.21 4.47 0.11
N VAL A 143 -34.97 4.86 1.13
CA VAL A 143 -35.53 4.00 2.19
C VAL A 143 -36.50 2.97 1.61
N CYS A 144 -37.42 3.40 0.75
CA CYS A 144 -38.46 2.54 0.19
C CYS A 144 -37.88 1.44 -0.72
N SER A 145 -36.92 1.80 -1.56
CA SER A 145 -36.18 0.86 -2.40
C SER A 145 -35.40 -0.15 -1.56
N PHE A 146 -34.76 0.30 -0.47
CA PHE A 146 -34.03 -0.57 0.44
C PHE A 146 -34.94 -1.58 1.16
N LEU A 147 -36.09 -1.15 1.67
CA LEU A 147 -37.02 -2.05 2.38
C LEU A 147 -37.64 -3.10 1.47
N ASN A 148 -37.93 -2.74 0.21
CA ASN A 148 -38.45 -3.68 -0.78
C ASN A 148 -37.37 -4.63 -1.31
N ASN A 149 -36.13 -4.17 -1.42
CA ASN A 149 -35.01 -4.97 -1.90
C ASN A 149 -33.71 -4.57 -1.16
N PRO A 150 -33.38 -5.25 -0.04
CA PRO A 150 -32.26 -4.85 0.80
C PRO A 150 -30.98 -4.81 0.00
N SER A 151 -30.35 -3.63 -0.04
CA SER A 151 -29.19 -3.41 -0.91
C SER A 151 -28.02 -4.32 -0.53
N LYS A 152 -27.12 -4.55 -1.50
CA LYS A 152 -25.86 -5.26 -1.25
C LYS A 152 -24.85 -4.41 -0.48
N ASP A 153 -25.12 -3.13 -0.24
CA ASP A 153 -24.23 -2.24 0.48
C ASP A 153 -24.27 -2.53 1.99
N VAL A 154 -23.10 -2.87 2.54
CA VAL A 154 -22.93 -3.29 3.94
C VAL A 154 -23.25 -2.13 4.89
N VAL A 155 -22.92 -0.90 4.48
CA VAL A 155 -23.14 0.31 5.30
C VAL A 155 -24.63 0.62 5.39
N SER A 156 -25.32 0.65 4.24
CA SER A 156 -26.77 0.77 4.18
C SER A 156 -27.44 -0.32 5.02
N ARG A 157 -27.03 -1.58 4.90
CA ARG A 157 -27.61 -2.69 5.68
C ARG A 157 -27.43 -2.51 7.18
N HIS A 158 -26.27 -2.05 7.63
CA HIS A 158 -26.04 -1.76 9.05
C HIS A 158 -26.89 -0.58 9.52
N ILE A 159 -26.92 0.52 8.76
CA ILE A 159 -27.75 1.69 9.07
C ILE A 159 -29.22 1.28 9.19
N PHE A 160 -29.74 0.51 8.24
CA PHE A 160 -31.12 0.03 8.31
C PHE A 160 -31.36 -1.01 9.41
N SER A 161 -30.36 -1.82 9.78
CA SER A 161 -30.47 -2.70 10.95
C SER A 161 -30.60 -1.89 12.24
N VAL A 162 -29.82 -0.81 12.37
CA VAL A 162 -29.92 0.12 13.51
C VAL A 162 -31.26 0.85 13.47
N ILE A 163 -31.72 1.31 12.30
CA ILE A 163 -33.02 1.99 12.17
C ILE A 163 -34.18 1.05 12.49
N ALA A 164 -34.16 -0.20 12.03
CA ALA A 164 -35.19 -1.18 12.32
C ALA A 164 -35.24 -1.51 13.82
N GLU A 165 -34.08 -1.59 14.48
CA GLU A 165 -34.00 -1.81 15.92
C GLU A 165 -34.48 -0.60 16.74
N VAL A 166 -34.07 0.60 16.33
CA VAL A 166 -34.31 1.84 17.10
C VAL A 166 -35.65 2.50 16.74
N ILE A 167 -36.17 2.27 15.53
CA ILE A 167 -37.42 2.84 15.01
C ILE A 167 -38.24 1.73 14.32
N PRO A 168 -38.81 0.78 15.10
CA PRO A 168 -39.55 -0.34 14.53
C PRO A 168 -40.79 0.08 13.71
N GLN A 169 -41.35 1.26 13.97
CA GLN A 169 -42.46 1.81 13.18
C GLN A 169 -42.08 2.13 11.73
N PHE A 170 -40.78 2.21 11.41
CA PHE A 170 -40.29 2.42 10.06
C PHE A 170 -39.97 1.09 9.35
N ASP A 171 -40.09 -0.06 10.02
CA ASP A 171 -39.83 -1.39 9.45
C ASP A 171 -41.10 -1.96 8.78
N HIS A 172 -41.69 -1.20 7.87
CA HIS A 172 -42.77 -1.66 7.00
C HIS A 172 -42.55 -1.15 5.57
N PRO A 173 -42.96 -1.91 4.54
CA PRO A 173 -42.83 -1.45 3.16
C PRO A 173 -43.63 -0.16 2.95
N CYS A 174 -43.13 0.71 2.07
CA CYS A 174 -43.80 1.95 1.69
C CYS A 174 -45.18 1.67 1.07
N PRO A 175 -46.16 2.60 1.19
CA PRO A 175 -46.02 4.01 1.55
C PRO A 175 -46.06 4.35 3.05
N TYR A 176 -45.49 5.51 3.40
CA TYR A 176 -45.63 6.14 4.73
C TYR A 176 -46.62 7.30 4.66
N GLY A 177 -47.48 7.48 5.67
CA GLY A 177 -48.42 8.60 5.72
C GLY A 177 -49.78 8.24 6.30
N ASN A 178 -50.63 9.27 6.41
CA ASN A 178 -51.97 9.22 7.02
C ASN A 178 -51.99 8.75 8.49
N THR A 179 -50.86 8.89 9.19
CA THR A 179 -50.68 8.46 10.57
C THR A 179 -49.75 9.40 11.33
N THR A 180 -49.81 9.32 12.65
CA THR A 180 -48.85 9.96 13.55
C THR A 180 -47.85 8.90 14.00
N TYR A 181 -46.57 9.18 13.80
CA TYR A 181 -45.46 8.31 14.18
C TYR A 181 -44.86 8.81 15.49
N ASP A 182 -44.95 7.98 16.54
CA ASP A 182 -44.33 8.25 17.83
C ASP A 182 -43.01 7.47 17.93
N ILE A 183 -41.92 8.14 17.64
CA ILE A 183 -40.58 7.58 17.48
C ILE A 183 -39.80 7.76 18.78
N LEU A 184 -39.30 6.65 19.33
CA LEU A 184 -38.39 6.65 20.47
C LEU A 184 -37.01 6.21 20.00
N PHE A 185 -36.08 7.15 19.84
CA PHE A 185 -34.74 6.88 19.32
C PHE A 185 -33.68 6.85 20.41
N TRP A 186 -32.76 5.89 20.37
CA TRP A 186 -31.59 5.82 21.25
C TRP A 186 -30.39 5.21 20.53
N LEU A 187 -29.18 5.58 20.95
CA LEU A 187 -27.93 5.03 20.42
C LEU A 187 -27.11 4.44 21.57
N GLU A 188 -26.46 3.33 21.28
CA GLU A 188 -25.61 2.56 22.19
C GLU A 188 -24.36 2.07 21.46
N ASP A 189 -23.34 1.65 22.21
CA ASP A 189 -22.02 1.20 21.74
C ASP A 189 -22.09 0.08 20.70
N ARG A 190 -23.11 -0.78 20.79
CA ARG A 190 -23.34 -1.87 19.82
C ARG A 190 -23.67 -1.38 18.42
N HIS A 191 -24.27 -0.20 18.28
CA HIS A 191 -24.65 0.39 16.99
C HIS A 191 -23.46 1.02 16.23
N LEU A 192 -22.31 1.23 16.89
CA LEU A 192 -21.08 1.73 16.27
C LEU A 192 -20.13 0.60 15.85
N PRO A 193 -19.36 0.72 14.75
CA PRO A 193 -18.35 -0.28 14.41
C PRO A 193 -17.20 -0.34 15.44
N ALA A 194 -16.49 -1.47 15.52
CA ALA A 194 -15.42 -1.68 16.50
C ALA A 194 -14.21 -0.72 16.33
N SER A 195 -14.13 -0.05 15.19
CA SER A 195 -13.02 0.77 14.70
C SER A 195 -13.25 2.28 14.89
N VAL A 196 -14.34 2.70 15.54
CA VAL A 196 -14.63 4.14 15.73
C VAL A 196 -13.54 4.79 16.59
N PRO A 197 -12.87 5.84 16.08
CA PRO A 197 -11.86 6.57 16.86
C PRO A 197 -12.45 7.18 18.14
N THR A 198 -11.62 7.41 19.15
CA THR A 198 -12.04 8.18 20.33
C THR A 198 -12.23 9.65 19.99
N GLY A 199 -13.21 10.27 20.65
CA GLY A 199 -13.47 11.71 20.56
C GLY A 199 -14.95 12.06 20.41
N ASP A 200 -15.20 13.33 20.08
CA ASP A 200 -16.54 13.91 20.00
C ASP A 200 -17.07 13.88 18.57
N TYR A 201 -18.29 13.38 18.41
CA TYR A 201 -18.99 13.23 17.15
C TYR A 201 -20.28 14.03 17.12
N ARG A 202 -20.61 14.54 15.93
CA ARG A 202 -21.93 15.08 15.58
C ARG A 202 -22.51 14.22 14.47
N TYR A 203 -23.59 13.53 14.75
CA TYR A 203 -24.38 12.79 13.77
C TYR A 203 -25.58 13.64 13.36
N GLU A 204 -25.90 13.67 12.08
CA GLU A 204 -27.03 14.39 11.51
C GLU A 204 -27.77 13.46 10.55
N SER A 205 -29.07 13.33 10.74
CA SER A 205 -29.93 12.50 9.89
C SER A 205 -31.07 13.36 9.36
N THR A 206 -31.28 13.31 8.05
CA THR A 206 -32.28 14.08 7.33
C THR A 206 -33.09 13.17 6.41
N PHE A 207 -34.40 13.13 6.60
CA PHE A 207 -35.35 12.42 5.75
C PHE A 207 -35.96 13.41 4.75
N THR A 208 -35.90 13.08 3.47
CA THR A 208 -36.35 13.93 2.34
C THR A 208 -37.24 13.16 1.39
N THR A 209 -38.13 13.85 0.68
CA THR A 209 -38.92 13.26 -0.42
C THR A 209 -38.14 13.29 -1.75
N GLU A 210 -38.72 12.71 -2.81
CA GLU A 210 -38.22 12.84 -4.19
C GLU A 210 -38.07 14.30 -4.64
N ASP A 211 -38.94 15.19 -4.18
CA ASP A 211 -38.89 16.63 -4.44
C ASP A 211 -37.83 17.37 -3.58
N ASN A 212 -36.97 16.63 -2.87
CA ASN A 212 -35.96 17.14 -1.93
C ASN A 212 -36.56 17.97 -0.77
N VAL A 213 -37.83 17.70 -0.42
CA VAL A 213 -38.52 18.35 0.70
C VAL A 213 -38.23 17.57 1.98
N THR A 214 -37.69 18.24 3.01
CA THR A 214 -37.37 17.62 4.30
C THR A 214 -38.64 17.24 5.07
N LEU A 215 -38.78 15.97 5.39
CA LEU A 215 -39.86 15.40 6.22
C LEU A 215 -39.50 15.44 7.71
N PHE A 216 -38.24 15.21 8.05
CA PHE A 216 -37.77 15.21 9.43
C PHE A 216 -36.25 15.27 9.46
N ALA A 217 -35.66 16.02 10.40
CA ALA A 217 -34.21 16.00 10.59
C ALA A 217 -33.84 16.15 12.08
N TYR A 218 -32.77 15.46 12.48
CA TYR A 218 -32.22 15.56 13.82
C TYR A 218 -30.71 15.45 13.85
N GLN A 219 -30.11 16.01 14.89
CA GLN A 219 -28.71 15.91 15.23
C GLN A 219 -28.52 15.19 16.57
N ALA A 220 -27.50 14.35 16.67
CA ALA A 220 -27.06 13.69 17.88
C ALA A 220 -25.60 14.07 18.15
N PHE A 221 -25.29 14.37 19.40
CA PHE A 221 -23.92 14.66 19.84
C PHE A 221 -23.48 13.57 20.81
N PHE A 222 -22.42 12.83 20.48
CA PHE A 222 -21.94 11.74 21.33
C PHE A 222 -20.42 11.72 21.40
N ALA A 223 -19.89 11.22 22.52
CA ALA A 223 -18.46 11.01 22.73
C ALA A 223 -18.18 9.50 22.79
N VAL A 224 -17.07 9.09 22.19
CA VAL A 224 -16.57 7.71 22.25
C VAL A 224 -15.29 7.70 23.08
N HIS A 225 -15.30 6.92 24.16
CA HIS A 225 -14.19 6.74 25.09
C HIS A 225 -13.72 5.29 25.06
N ILE A 226 -12.41 5.05 25.03
CA ILE A 226 -11.87 3.69 25.22
C ILE A 226 -11.95 3.36 26.71
N ASP A 227 -12.33 2.12 27.04
CA ASP A 227 -12.44 1.68 28.44
C ASP A 227 -11.07 1.73 29.14
N LYS A 228 -11.09 2.08 30.43
CA LYS A 228 -9.87 2.16 31.25
C LYS A 228 -9.13 0.81 31.23
N ILE A 229 -7.86 0.83 30.85
CA ILE A 229 -6.99 -0.35 30.89
C ILE A 229 -6.53 -0.52 32.34
N ARG A 230 -7.09 -1.51 33.04
CA ARG A 230 -6.73 -1.81 34.44
C ARG A 230 -5.49 -2.69 34.53
N ASN A 231 -5.23 -3.50 33.51
CA ASN A 231 -4.05 -4.36 33.44
C ASN A 231 -3.46 -4.41 32.03
N MET A 232 -2.14 -4.56 31.94
CA MET A 232 -1.41 -4.55 30.66
C MET A 232 -1.76 -5.74 29.76
N THR A 233 -2.33 -6.80 30.34
CA THR A 233 -2.90 -7.97 29.67
C THR A 233 -4.26 -7.71 29.01
N ASP A 234 -4.95 -6.64 29.40
CA ASP A 234 -6.30 -6.31 28.92
C ASP A 234 -6.26 -5.61 27.55
N ILE A 235 -5.05 -5.25 27.08
CA ILE A 235 -4.80 -4.73 25.73
C ILE A 235 -4.80 -5.91 24.75
N HIS A 236 -5.99 -6.37 24.39
CA HIS A 236 -6.14 -7.21 23.20
C HIS A 236 -5.63 -6.40 21.99
N TYR A 237 -4.85 -7.03 21.09
CA TYR A 237 -4.21 -6.44 19.90
C TYR A 237 -2.79 -5.82 20.05
N LEU A 238 -2.02 -6.18 21.07
CA LEU A 238 -0.56 -5.97 21.03
C LEU A 238 0.11 -6.97 20.07
N GLU A 239 0.59 -6.48 18.92
CA GLU A 239 1.60 -7.23 18.15
C GLU A 239 2.84 -7.45 19.04
N ARG A 240 3.47 -8.64 18.97
CA ARG A 240 4.66 -9.01 19.78
C ARG A 240 5.89 -8.09 19.61
N ALA A 241 5.79 -7.01 18.83
CA ALA A 241 6.87 -6.09 18.49
C ALA A 241 6.67 -4.65 19.04
N SER A 242 5.75 -4.43 19.99
CA SER A 242 5.56 -3.12 20.60
C SER A 242 6.50 -2.88 21.79
N HIS A 243 7.16 -1.72 21.84
CA HIS A 243 8.03 -1.29 22.94
C HIS A 243 7.33 -0.29 23.85
N ILE A 244 7.50 -0.43 25.16
CA ILE A 244 6.93 0.49 26.17
C ILE A 244 8.02 1.46 26.64
N VAL A 245 7.72 2.76 26.62
CA VAL A 245 8.61 3.82 27.12
C VAL A 245 7.93 4.51 28.31
N PRO A 246 8.45 4.38 29.54
CA PRO A 246 7.86 5.04 30.70
C PRO A 246 8.08 6.56 30.65
N MET A 247 7.10 7.33 31.14
CA MET A 247 7.15 8.80 31.29
C MET A 247 6.83 9.20 32.73
N THR A 248 7.10 10.45 33.10
CA THR A 248 6.85 10.98 34.47
C THR A 248 5.38 10.93 34.87
N ASP A 249 4.45 11.06 33.93
CA ASP A 249 3.00 11.09 34.16
C ASP A 249 2.25 9.98 33.40
N GLY A 250 2.93 8.91 32.97
CA GLY A 250 2.34 7.94 32.06
C GLY A 250 3.32 6.93 31.43
N PHE A 251 2.91 6.31 30.32
CA PHE A 251 3.79 5.52 29.46
C PHE A 251 3.38 5.62 27.98
N ILE A 252 4.34 5.42 27.08
CA ILE A 252 4.10 5.38 25.64
C ILE A 252 4.22 3.94 25.15
N LEU A 253 3.25 3.49 24.37
CA LEU A 253 3.29 2.22 23.66
C LEU A 253 3.66 2.47 22.18
N LEU A 254 4.83 1.98 21.77
CA LEU A 254 5.37 2.14 20.43
C LEU A 254 5.24 0.84 19.63
N GLY A 255 4.24 0.78 18.75
CA GLY A 255 4.12 -0.27 17.72
C GLY A 255 4.99 0.02 16.48
N LYS A 256 4.96 -0.91 15.52
CA LYS A 256 5.66 -0.78 14.23
C LYS A 256 5.22 0.47 13.46
N ASP A 257 3.91 0.74 13.48
CA ASP A 257 3.28 1.81 12.73
C ASP A 257 2.57 2.84 13.63
N TYR A 258 2.55 2.67 14.95
CA TYR A 258 1.77 3.53 15.85
C TYR A 258 2.49 3.84 17.16
N GLU A 259 2.07 4.90 17.81
CA GLU A 259 2.52 5.42 19.09
C GLU A 259 1.26 5.80 19.88
N ILE A 260 1.04 5.18 21.03
CA ILE A 260 -0.12 5.45 21.89
C ILE A 260 0.39 6.00 23.22
N HIS A 261 -0.07 7.19 23.58
CA HIS A 261 0.25 7.83 24.85
C HIS A 261 -0.78 7.44 25.89
N TYR A 262 -0.33 6.91 27.02
CA TYR A 262 -1.14 6.59 28.18
C TYR A 262 -0.76 7.52 29.32
N GLU A 263 -1.69 8.36 29.77
CA GLU A 263 -1.49 9.27 30.91
C GLU A 263 -2.16 8.72 32.17
N ARG A 264 -1.53 8.93 33.32
CA ARG A 264 -2.02 8.51 34.64
C ARG A 264 -3.22 9.38 35.03
N VAL A 265 -4.34 8.74 35.37
CA VAL A 265 -5.54 9.43 35.82
C VAL A 265 -5.29 9.95 37.24
N ARG A 266 -5.20 11.29 37.40
CA ARG A 266 -5.19 11.91 38.74
C ARG A 266 -6.64 12.15 39.17
N ASP A 267 -7.07 11.48 40.23
CA ASP A 267 -8.35 11.77 40.86
C ASP A 267 -8.36 13.21 41.38
N ALA A 268 -9.22 14.05 40.80
CA ALA A 268 -9.34 15.47 41.14
C ALA A 268 -10.06 15.73 42.48
N THR A 269 -10.13 14.76 43.40
CA THR A 269 -10.97 14.83 44.60
C THR A 269 -10.24 14.71 45.95
N ARG A 270 -8.90 14.73 46.01
CA ARG A 270 -8.19 14.79 47.30
C ARG A 270 -7.49 16.14 47.50
N MET A 271 -8.10 16.98 48.34
CA MET A 271 -7.43 18.10 49.02
C MET A 271 -6.30 17.56 49.92
N PRO A 272 -5.19 18.30 50.09
CA PRO A 272 -4.07 17.86 50.90
C PRO A 272 -4.34 18.16 52.39
N SER A 273 -4.56 17.13 53.20
CA SER A 273 -4.47 17.27 54.67
C SER A 273 -3.67 16.12 55.28
N GLU A 274 -2.56 16.54 55.88
CA GLU A 274 -1.87 16.00 57.06
C GLU A 274 -1.24 14.60 57.05
N ALA A 275 -0.06 14.57 57.68
CA ALA A 275 0.90 13.50 57.73
C ALA A 275 0.48 12.33 58.63
N ILE A 276 0.85 11.10 58.27
CA ILE A 276 1.18 9.97 59.18
C ILE A 276 2.23 9.07 58.50
N ALA A 277 3.08 8.49 59.35
CA ALA A 277 4.32 7.74 59.13
C ALA A 277 4.13 6.33 58.50
N PRO A 278 5.23 5.59 58.21
CA PRO A 278 5.27 4.53 57.22
C PRO A 278 4.81 3.19 57.79
N ASN A 279 3.89 2.51 57.11
CA ASN A 279 3.84 1.05 57.14
C ASN A 279 3.12 0.47 55.92
N GLU A 280 3.62 -0.69 55.53
CA GLU A 280 3.26 -1.55 54.39
C GLU A 280 1.77 -1.52 53.99
N SER A 281 1.49 -1.31 52.70
CA SER A 281 0.38 -1.99 52.01
C SER A 281 0.36 -1.70 50.51
N LEU A 282 -0.02 -2.77 49.78
CA LEU A 282 -0.58 -2.85 48.42
C LEU A 282 -0.35 -1.66 47.48
N ARG A 283 0.38 -1.92 46.38
CA ARG A 283 0.32 -1.07 45.17
C ARG A 283 -1.13 -0.99 44.70
N GLU A 284 -1.80 0.13 44.90
CA GLU A 284 -3.06 0.46 44.22
C GLU A 284 -2.82 0.37 42.69
N PRO A 285 -3.77 -0.20 41.92
CA PRO A 285 -3.65 -0.26 40.47
C PRO A 285 -3.62 1.16 39.90
N GLU A 286 -2.52 1.49 39.23
CA GLU A 286 -2.37 2.78 38.56
C GLU A 286 -3.27 2.79 37.33
N ASP A 287 -4.33 3.62 37.35
CA ASP A 287 -5.26 3.79 36.22
C ASP A 287 -4.64 4.68 35.14
N TYR A 288 -4.70 4.24 33.87
CA TYR A 288 -4.15 4.96 32.72
C TYR A 288 -5.20 5.17 31.62
N THR A 289 -5.17 6.32 30.95
CA THR A 289 -6.07 6.67 29.83
C THR A 289 -5.28 7.00 28.56
N PRO A 290 -5.70 6.50 27.38
CA PRO A 290 -5.03 6.82 26.13
C PRO A 290 -5.38 8.25 25.69
N THR A 291 -4.39 9.13 25.57
CA THR A 291 -4.58 10.55 25.21
C THR A 291 -4.23 10.84 23.75
N MET A 292 -3.45 9.99 23.09
CA MET A 292 -3.04 10.21 21.69
C MET A 292 -2.69 8.89 21.00
N VAL A 293 -3.30 8.62 19.84
CA VAL A 293 -2.88 7.56 18.90
C VAL A 293 -2.24 8.22 17.70
N LYS A 294 -0.91 8.20 17.66
CA LYS A 294 -0.10 8.80 16.61
C LYS A 294 0.45 7.69 15.73
N ARG A 295 0.08 7.65 14.46
CA ARG A 295 0.79 6.77 13.51
C ARG A 295 2.23 7.30 13.40
N LYS A 296 3.25 6.43 13.46
CA LYS A 296 4.66 6.84 13.27
C LYS A 296 4.89 7.31 11.83
N LEU A 297 4.46 8.53 11.54
CA LEU A 297 5.05 9.42 10.56
C LEU A 297 6.01 10.32 11.35
N TYR A 298 7.26 10.40 10.88
CA TYR A 298 8.47 10.72 11.63
C TYR A 298 8.47 12.00 12.50
N ALA A 299 9.44 11.99 13.43
CA ALA A 299 9.78 12.95 14.45
C ALA A 299 9.82 14.43 14.05
N TRP A 300 9.39 15.28 14.98
CA TRP A 300 9.80 16.67 15.08
C TRP A 300 11.06 16.72 15.95
N GLU A 301 12.16 17.28 15.44
CA GLU A 301 13.23 17.77 16.31
C GLU A 301 12.77 19.09 16.91
N VAL A 302 12.61 19.10 18.22
CA VAL A 302 12.48 20.33 19.01
C VAL A 302 13.84 21.01 18.95
N GLY A 303 13.89 22.21 18.36
CA GLY A 303 15.07 23.06 18.37
C GLY A 303 15.56 23.27 19.81
N LYS A 304 16.87 23.16 20.00
CA LYS A 304 17.53 23.40 21.29
C LYS A 304 17.07 24.74 21.89
N PRO A 305 16.75 24.81 23.19
CA PRO A 305 16.65 26.10 23.87
C PRO A 305 18.05 26.71 23.99
N LEU A 306 18.20 27.96 23.56
CA LEU A 306 19.32 28.81 23.92
C LEU A 306 19.28 29.04 25.44
N THR A 307 20.36 28.70 26.14
CA THR A 307 20.53 28.93 27.57
C THR A 307 20.81 30.40 27.87
N SER A 308 19.98 30.96 28.75
CA SER A 308 20.20 32.00 29.78
C SER A 308 21.08 33.22 29.49
N SER A 309 20.51 34.42 29.65
CA SER A 309 21.04 35.46 30.57
C SER A 309 20.07 36.66 30.72
N ALA A 310 19.64 36.90 31.96
CA ALA A 310 19.30 38.17 32.64
C ALA A 310 18.22 39.15 32.08
N ASP A 311 17.07 39.13 32.75
CA ASP A 311 16.37 40.25 33.44
C ASP A 311 15.81 41.50 32.70
N PRO A 312 14.82 42.20 33.31
CA PRO A 312 13.59 42.61 32.63
C PRO A 312 13.45 44.14 32.46
N ALA A 313 12.76 44.58 31.41
CA ALA A 313 12.02 45.85 31.41
C ALA A 313 11.19 46.07 30.14
N THR A 314 10.00 46.63 30.34
CA THR A 314 9.24 47.49 29.41
C THR A 314 8.61 46.88 28.15
N THR A 315 7.28 46.69 28.25
CA THR A 315 6.23 47.19 27.34
C THR A 315 6.67 47.74 25.98
N VAL A 316 6.04 47.26 24.89
CA VAL A 316 5.15 48.04 24.00
C VAL A 316 4.53 47.11 22.96
N VAL A 317 3.19 47.14 22.90
CA VAL A 317 2.36 46.62 21.82
C VAL A 317 2.64 47.39 20.53
N ARG A 318 2.87 46.68 19.41
CA ARG A 318 2.67 47.26 18.08
C ARG A 318 2.21 46.22 17.08
N THR A 319 0.89 46.09 16.96
CA THR A 319 0.24 45.61 15.74
C THR A 319 0.47 46.63 14.63
N ARG A 320 0.87 46.18 13.43
CA ARG A 320 0.80 46.99 12.22
C ARG A 320 0.36 46.12 11.05
N TRP A 321 -0.93 46.21 10.74
CA TRP A 321 -1.47 45.93 9.42
C TRP A 321 -1.10 47.08 8.47
N LYS A 322 -0.84 46.77 7.20
CA LYS A 322 -0.92 47.73 6.09
C LYS A 322 -1.47 47.01 4.85
N ILE A 323 -2.56 47.56 4.34
CA ILE A 323 -3.21 47.24 3.07
C ILE A 323 -2.83 48.31 2.04
N GLY A 324 -2.59 47.87 0.80
CA GLY A 324 -2.92 48.63 -0.42
C GLY A 324 -1.74 49.25 -1.18
N GLU A 325 -1.50 48.77 -2.41
CA GLU A 325 -1.59 49.61 -3.63
C GLU A 325 -1.49 48.77 -4.91
N HIS A 326 -2.49 48.91 -5.78
CA HIS A 326 -2.52 48.44 -7.16
C HIS A 326 -1.98 49.54 -8.09
N ARG A 327 -1.10 49.19 -9.05
CA ARG A 327 -1.08 49.80 -10.39
C ARG A 327 -0.47 48.84 -11.41
N ILE A 328 -1.07 48.91 -12.60
CA ILE A 328 -1.00 47.99 -13.74
C ILE A 328 0.26 48.22 -14.58
N GLY A 329 0.94 47.14 -14.98
CA GLY A 329 2.00 47.10 -15.99
C GLY A 329 2.37 45.65 -16.30
N ALA A 330 2.26 45.25 -17.56
CA ALA A 330 2.26 43.87 -18.01
C ALA A 330 3.56 43.08 -17.74
N ALA A 331 3.42 41.94 -17.07
CA ALA A 331 4.17 40.69 -17.28
C ALA A 331 3.41 39.60 -16.50
N ALA A 332 2.69 38.72 -17.21
CA ALA A 332 2.00 37.60 -16.56
C ALA A 332 3.05 36.58 -16.08
N THR A 333 3.52 36.74 -14.85
CA THR A 333 4.27 35.71 -14.14
C THR A 333 3.30 34.68 -13.57
N TYR A 334 3.53 33.45 -13.98
CA TYR A 334 2.96 32.20 -13.49
C TYR A 334 3.03 32.14 -11.96
N ASN A 335 1.87 32.16 -11.29
CA ASN A 335 1.63 31.66 -9.93
C ASN A 335 0.16 31.98 -9.59
N ASP A 336 -0.76 31.13 -10.02
CA ASP A 336 -2.12 31.03 -9.45
C ASP A 336 -2.75 29.71 -9.93
N LEU A 337 -2.24 28.62 -9.38
CA LEU A 337 -2.97 27.38 -9.14
C LEU A 337 -2.68 27.03 -7.67
N PRO A 338 -3.67 26.60 -6.87
CA PRO A 338 -3.41 26.17 -5.50
C PRO A 338 -2.55 24.90 -5.57
N LEU A 339 -1.25 25.11 -5.49
CA LEU A 339 -0.27 24.06 -5.24
C LEU A 339 -0.43 23.70 -3.77
N ASP A 340 -0.80 22.44 -3.52
CA ASP A 340 -0.49 21.74 -2.28
C ASP A 340 1.03 21.71 -2.11
N ASP A 341 1.60 22.84 -1.72
CA ASP A 341 2.95 22.97 -1.22
C ASP A 341 2.83 23.16 0.29
N GLU A 342 2.74 22.04 0.99
CA GLU A 342 3.50 21.79 2.23
C GLU A 342 3.31 20.31 2.65
N ARG A 343 4.33 19.50 2.30
CA ARG A 343 4.95 18.52 3.22
C ARG A 343 4.42 17.06 3.27
N GLU A 344 4.03 16.45 2.15
CA GLU A 344 4.12 14.97 2.00
C GLU A 344 5.37 14.54 1.22
N LYS A 345 6.50 14.41 1.93
CA LYS A 345 7.67 13.69 1.41
C LYS A 345 7.32 12.20 1.43
N HIS A 346 6.80 11.65 0.32
CA HIS A 346 6.85 10.21 0.09
C HIS A 346 8.32 9.78 0.20
N LYS A 347 8.69 9.20 1.35
CA LYS A 347 10.07 8.85 1.65
C LYS A 347 10.41 7.59 0.86
N HIS A 348 10.80 7.77 -0.40
CA HIS A 348 11.47 6.73 -1.16
C HIS A 348 12.80 6.41 -0.46
N ASP A 349 13.13 5.13 -0.35
CA ASP A 349 14.40 4.65 0.25
C ASP A 349 15.63 4.96 -0.63
N PHE A 350 15.43 5.76 -1.67
CA PHE A 350 16.46 6.19 -2.61
C PHE A 350 16.36 7.69 -2.91
N SER A 351 17.47 8.25 -3.36
CA SER A 351 17.59 9.55 -4.00
C SER A 351 17.83 9.39 -5.48
N LEU A 352 17.20 10.28 -6.26
CA LEU A 352 17.41 10.40 -7.69
C LEU A 352 18.25 11.63 -7.98
N HIS A 353 19.34 11.44 -8.74
CA HIS A 353 20.17 12.52 -9.25
C HIS A 353 20.24 12.44 -10.77
N VAL A 354 19.50 13.30 -11.46
CA VAL A 354 19.56 13.41 -12.92
C VAL A 354 20.79 14.23 -13.31
N SER A 355 21.70 13.65 -14.09
CA SER A 355 22.95 14.31 -14.49
C SER A 355 22.78 15.19 -15.72
N ARG A 356 22.03 14.73 -16.74
CA ARG A 356 21.74 15.51 -17.94
C ARG A 356 20.60 14.94 -18.78
N PHE A 357 20.03 15.82 -19.60
CA PHE A 357 19.15 15.48 -20.72
C PHE A 357 19.87 15.74 -22.05
N THR A 358 19.62 14.92 -23.07
CA THR A 358 20.25 15.09 -24.39
C THR A 358 19.25 14.75 -25.47
N CYS A 359 18.87 15.73 -26.29
CA CYS A 359 18.13 15.43 -27.52
C CYS A 359 19.10 14.83 -28.55
N PHE A 360 18.63 13.84 -29.29
CA PHE A 360 19.40 13.14 -30.32
C PHE A 360 18.53 12.91 -31.55
N GLU A 361 19.11 12.40 -32.65
CA GLU A 361 18.41 12.28 -33.95
C GLU A 361 17.96 13.64 -34.56
N THR A 362 18.61 14.74 -34.16
CA THR A 362 18.38 16.07 -34.75
C THR A 362 19.19 16.26 -36.04
N PRO A 363 18.62 16.83 -37.11
CA PRO A 363 17.30 17.44 -37.21
C PRO A 363 16.18 16.41 -37.42
N TYR A 364 15.00 16.69 -36.88
CA TYR A 364 13.81 15.85 -37.09
C TYR A 364 13.14 16.19 -38.41
N GLN A 365 12.54 15.19 -39.07
CA GLN A 365 11.97 15.35 -40.41
C GLN A 365 10.67 16.17 -40.41
N ARG A 366 9.79 15.94 -39.42
CA ARG A 366 8.46 16.56 -39.35
C ARG A 366 8.31 17.65 -38.31
N THR A 367 9.35 17.92 -37.52
CA THR A 367 9.29 18.89 -36.43
C THR A 367 10.53 19.77 -36.44
N LYS A 368 10.36 21.03 -36.08
CA LYS A 368 11.47 22.00 -36.00
C LYS A 368 11.83 22.22 -34.54
N LEU A 369 12.96 21.67 -34.12
CA LEU A 369 13.50 21.88 -32.78
C LEU A 369 14.14 23.28 -32.70
N HIS A 370 13.59 24.17 -31.88
CA HIS A 370 14.17 25.50 -31.65
C HIS A 370 15.34 25.42 -30.66
N TYR A 371 15.12 24.76 -29.53
CA TYR A 371 16.17 24.52 -28.55
C TYR A 371 15.84 23.27 -27.73
N CYS A 372 16.90 22.59 -27.28
CA CYS A 372 16.83 21.52 -26.29
C CYS A 372 18.05 21.68 -25.38
N ARG A 373 17.83 22.21 -24.18
CA ARG A 373 18.91 22.55 -23.25
C ARG A 373 18.65 21.91 -21.90
N THR A 374 19.71 21.38 -21.30
CA THR A 374 19.68 20.98 -19.88
C THR A 374 20.00 22.18 -19.03
N TRP A 375 19.14 22.47 -18.06
CA TRP A 375 19.35 23.45 -17.01
C TRP A 375 19.74 22.76 -15.72
N LEU A 376 21.01 22.95 -15.35
CA LEU A 376 21.55 22.53 -14.07
C LEU A 376 21.36 23.68 -13.08
N ARG A 377 20.60 23.45 -12.03
CA ARG A 377 20.37 24.43 -10.97
C ARG A 377 21.03 23.94 -9.70
N ARG A 378 21.63 24.83 -8.91
CA ARG A 378 22.25 24.44 -7.63
C ARG A 378 21.16 24.05 -6.65
N ASN A 379 21.27 22.87 -6.05
CA ASN A 379 20.34 22.33 -5.05
C ASN A 379 18.90 22.13 -5.53
N GLU A 380 18.67 22.16 -6.84
CA GLU A 380 17.37 21.95 -7.47
C GLU A 380 17.47 20.81 -8.50
N PRO A 381 16.37 20.12 -8.83
CA PRO A 381 16.39 19.05 -9.83
C PRO A 381 16.79 19.59 -11.20
N THR A 382 17.61 18.82 -11.91
CA THR A 382 17.98 19.11 -13.30
C THR A 382 16.72 19.15 -14.17
N MET A 383 16.56 20.21 -14.96
CA MET A 383 15.42 20.42 -15.83
C MET A 383 15.84 20.38 -17.30
N LEU A 384 15.04 19.74 -18.14
CA LEU A 384 15.10 19.83 -19.60
C LEU A 384 14.20 20.97 -20.05
N ASN A 385 14.78 21.98 -20.70
CA ASN A 385 14.03 23.03 -21.36
C ASN A 385 14.03 22.78 -22.87
N ILE A 386 12.85 22.53 -23.45
CA ILE A 386 12.69 22.18 -24.84
C ILE A 386 11.64 23.07 -25.52
N SER A 387 11.90 23.48 -26.76
CA SER A 387 10.91 24.11 -27.62
C SER A 387 10.93 23.47 -29.01
N ILE A 388 9.78 22.98 -29.45
CA ILE A 388 9.61 22.23 -30.69
C ILE A 388 8.34 22.71 -31.40
N HIS A 389 8.49 23.05 -32.68
CA HIS A 389 7.37 23.44 -33.54
C HIS A 389 6.92 22.24 -34.38
N ILE A 390 5.64 21.92 -34.30
CA ILE A 390 5.01 20.84 -35.06
C ILE A 390 4.06 21.51 -36.06
N PRO A 391 4.42 21.59 -37.35
CA PRO A 391 3.63 22.28 -38.37
C PRO A 391 2.36 21.53 -38.78
N GLU A 392 2.41 20.19 -38.77
CA GLU A 392 1.31 19.33 -39.20
C GLU A 392 0.45 18.87 -38.02
N THR A 393 -0.82 18.55 -38.27
CA THR A 393 -1.70 17.93 -37.27
C THR A 393 -1.51 16.41 -37.24
N LEU A 394 -1.28 15.88 -36.05
CA LEU A 394 -0.96 14.50 -35.76
C LEU A 394 -2.10 13.86 -34.97
N ASN A 395 -2.75 12.88 -35.61
CA ASN A 395 -3.85 12.11 -35.03
C ASN A 395 -3.40 10.82 -34.33
N GLU A 396 -2.18 10.38 -34.60
CA GLU A 396 -1.58 9.15 -34.12
C GLU A 396 -0.12 9.45 -33.76
N VAL A 397 0.17 9.38 -32.46
CA VAL A 397 1.51 9.62 -31.90
C VAL A 397 1.81 8.46 -30.96
N SER A 398 2.95 7.81 -31.18
CA SER A 398 3.44 6.73 -30.33
C SER A 398 4.62 7.20 -29.48
N LEU A 399 4.61 6.79 -28.22
CA LEU A 399 5.70 6.93 -27.28
C LEU A 399 6.44 5.60 -27.19
N HIS A 400 7.72 5.63 -27.49
CA HIS A 400 8.63 4.51 -27.29
C HIS A 400 9.64 4.89 -26.21
N MET A 401 9.75 4.11 -25.15
CA MET A 401 10.70 4.34 -24.07
C MET A 401 11.53 3.08 -23.84
N LYS A 402 12.85 3.22 -23.75
CA LYS A 402 13.78 2.15 -23.40
C LYS A 402 14.68 2.59 -22.25
N THR A 403 14.93 1.71 -21.32
CA THR A 403 15.84 1.98 -20.19
C THR A 403 17.08 1.10 -20.27
N PHE A 404 18.17 1.63 -19.75
CA PHE A 404 19.48 0.99 -19.73
C PHE A 404 20.11 1.18 -18.36
N TYR A 405 20.75 0.14 -17.84
CA TYR A 405 21.49 0.14 -16.59
C TYR A 405 23.00 0.11 -16.88
N LYS A 406 23.77 0.91 -16.15
CA LYS A 406 25.23 0.99 -16.32
C LYS A 406 25.93 0.04 -15.36
N TYR A 407 26.64 -0.95 -15.92
CA TYR A 407 27.63 -1.74 -15.19
C TYR A 407 29.01 -1.12 -15.42
N LYS A 408 29.71 -1.60 -16.45
CA LYS A 408 30.85 -0.93 -17.09
C LYS A 408 30.39 -0.08 -18.27
N THR A 409 29.45 -0.63 -19.05
CA THR A 409 28.75 0.01 -20.16
C THR A 409 27.25 0.00 -19.91
N TYR A 410 26.50 0.85 -20.62
CA TYR A 410 25.04 0.85 -20.57
C TYR A 410 24.51 -0.40 -21.28
N GLN A 411 23.83 -1.26 -20.53
CA GLN A 411 23.18 -2.47 -21.03
C GLN A 411 21.67 -2.34 -20.87
N TYR A 412 20.91 -3.02 -21.73
CA TYR A 412 19.45 -2.95 -21.72
C TYR A 412 18.89 -3.36 -20.35
N PHE A 413 18.07 -2.50 -19.77
CA PHE A 413 17.30 -2.79 -18.57
C PHE A 413 15.88 -3.16 -19.00
N PRO A 414 15.26 -4.21 -18.42
CA PRO A 414 13.99 -4.80 -18.87
C PRO A 414 12.73 -3.92 -18.67
N VAL A 415 12.83 -2.61 -18.86
CA VAL A 415 11.70 -1.68 -18.91
C VAL A 415 11.70 -1.01 -20.28
N GLU A 416 10.81 -1.51 -21.14
CA GLU A 416 10.47 -0.96 -22.45
C GLU A 416 8.96 -0.69 -22.51
N ALA A 417 8.58 0.50 -22.97
CA ALA A 417 7.20 0.91 -23.15
C ALA A 417 6.97 1.34 -24.60
N LEU A 418 5.95 0.78 -25.24
CA LEU A 418 5.46 1.24 -26.53
C LEU A 418 3.97 1.55 -26.37
N ILE A 419 3.62 2.83 -26.41
CA ILE A 419 2.27 3.32 -26.10
C ILE A 419 1.81 4.21 -27.25
N ASP A 420 0.65 3.92 -27.82
CA ASP A 420 -0.03 4.89 -28.67
C ASP A 420 -0.69 5.94 -27.77
N VAL A 421 -0.09 7.14 -27.73
CA VAL A 421 -0.49 8.24 -26.86
C VAL A 421 -1.88 8.72 -27.26
N CYS A 422 -2.16 8.87 -28.55
CA CYS A 422 -3.46 9.36 -29.01
C CYS A 422 -4.57 8.34 -28.78
N ALA A 423 -4.31 7.06 -29.01
CA ALA A 423 -5.28 6.02 -28.69
C ALA A 423 -5.56 5.96 -27.17
N PHE A 424 -4.52 6.11 -26.34
CA PHE A 424 -4.66 6.12 -24.88
C PHE A 424 -5.43 7.34 -24.37
N LEU A 425 -5.20 8.53 -24.93
CA LEU A 425 -5.92 9.75 -24.56
C LEU A 425 -7.40 9.71 -24.94
N ARG A 426 -7.75 9.04 -26.06
CA ARG A 426 -9.14 8.81 -26.45
C ARG A 426 -9.82 7.78 -25.56
N ASN A 427 -9.16 6.63 -25.37
CA ASN A 427 -9.66 5.50 -24.60
C ASN A 427 -8.55 4.95 -23.70
N PRO A 428 -8.52 5.33 -22.41
CA PRO A 428 -7.51 4.87 -21.48
C PRO A 428 -7.52 3.34 -21.37
N THR A 429 -6.44 2.69 -21.81
CA THR A 429 -6.32 1.23 -21.73
C THR A 429 -6.00 0.78 -20.31
N ASN A 430 -6.27 -0.48 -19.98
CA ASN A 430 -5.87 -1.11 -18.71
C ASN A 430 -4.35 -1.37 -18.60
N ASN A 431 -3.54 -0.85 -19.52
CA ASN A 431 -2.08 -0.95 -19.41
C ASN A 431 -1.60 -0.03 -18.29
N VAL A 432 -1.16 -0.67 -17.20
CA VAL A 432 -0.71 0.01 -15.99
C VAL A 432 0.47 0.95 -16.28
N LEU A 433 1.39 0.56 -17.17
CA LEU A 433 2.58 1.36 -17.50
C LEU A 433 2.21 2.63 -18.24
N ALA A 434 1.25 2.51 -19.17
CA ALA A 434 0.69 3.66 -19.86
C ALA A 434 -0.02 4.62 -18.89
N ARG A 435 -0.77 4.09 -17.92
CA ARG A 435 -1.44 4.90 -16.88
C ARG A 435 -0.45 5.62 -15.98
N HIS A 436 0.63 4.96 -15.56
CA HIS A 436 1.69 5.57 -14.76
C HIS A 436 2.41 6.68 -15.53
N ILE A 437 2.82 6.41 -16.77
CA ILE A 437 3.48 7.40 -17.63
C ILE A 437 2.55 8.60 -17.89
N TYR A 438 1.26 8.35 -18.14
CA TYR A 438 0.28 9.41 -18.29
C TYR A 438 0.12 10.25 -17.03
N MET A 439 0.13 9.64 -15.83
CA MET A 439 0.09 10.39 -14.56
C MET A 439 1.31 11.30 -14.42
N VAL A 440 2.50 10.82 -14.77
CA VAL A 440 3.72 11.64 -14.78
C VAL A 440 3.59 12.79 -15.78
N PHE A 441 3.10 12.53 -17.00
CA PHE A 441 2.90 13.60 -17.99
C PHE A 441 1.83 14.60 -17.56
N LYS A 442 0.74 14.18 -16.92
CA LYS A 442 -0.28 15.08 -16.41
C LYS A 442 0.28 16.05 -15.37
N ILE A 443 1.23 15.58 -14.54
CA ILE A 443 1.88 16.41 -13.51
C ILE A 443 2.93 17.33 -14.13
N VAL A 444 3.81 16.79 -14.98
CA VAL A 444 4.97 17.56 -15.48
C VAL A 444 4.64 18.39 -16.72
N LEU A 445 3.68 17.93 -17.53
CA LEU A 445 3.32 18.46 -18.84
C LEU A 445 1.78 18.63 -19.02
N PRO A 446 1.04 19.25 -18.09
CA PRO A 446 -0.43 19.29 -18.09
C PRO A 446 -1.03 19.93 -19.34
N MET A 447 -0.38 20.97 -19.87
CA MET A 447 -0.80 21.68 -21.08
C MET A 447 -0.77 20.80 -22.35
N TYR A 448 -0.05 19.67 -22.30
CA TYR A 448 0.14 18.75 -23.42
C TYR A 448 -0.67 17.45 -23.30
N THR A 449 -1.43 17.27 -22.22
CA THR A 449 -2.29 16.09 -22.00
C THR A 449 -3.73 16.25 -22.50
N HIS A 450 -3.99 17.18 -23.43
CA HIS A 450 -5.31 17.33 -24.06
C HIS A 450 -5.56 16.22 -25.10
N GLN A 451 -6.83 15.96 -25.43
CA GLN A 451 -7.19 14.96 -26.42
C GLN A 451 -6.61 15.31 -27.81
N CYS A 452 -6.08 14.31 -28.53
CA CYS A 452 -5.60 14.47 -29.90
C CYS A 452 -6.72 14.98 -30.83
N PRO A 453 -6.42 15.78 -31.87
CA PRO A 453 -5.12 15.97 -32.53
C PRO A 453 -4.14 16.93 -31.85
N HIS A 454 -2.85 16.64 -31.96
CA HIS A 454 -1.76 17.56 -31.61
C HIS A 454 -1.18 18.19 -32.88
N GLY A 455 -0.57 19.37 -32.83
CA GLY A 455 0.10 20.00 -33.97
C GLY A 455 -0.36 21.42 -34.28
N ASN A 456 0.19 21.97 -35.37
CA ASN A 456 0.05 23.38 -35.77
C ASN A 456 0.36 24.38 -34.63
N LEU A 457 1.32 24.02 -33.77
CA LEU A 457 1.66 24.77 -32.57
C LEU A 457 3.13 24.56 -32.21
N THR A 458 3.71 25.55 -31.55
CA THR A 458 5.00 25.41 -30.87
C THR A 458 4.78 24.96 -29.43
N TYR A 459 5.33 23.80 -29.11
CA TYR A 459 5.34 23.21 -27.78
C TYR A 459 6.60 23.65 -27.06
N ALA A 460 6.48 24.35 -25.93
CA ALA A 460 7.60 24.79 -25.10
C ALA A 460 7.44 24.26 -23.67
N ALA A 461 8.34 23.39 -23.23
CA ALA A 461 8.18 22.62 -22.00
C ALA A 461 9.45 22.62 -21.15
N GLY A 462 9.26 22.74 -19.83
CA GLY A 462 10.25 22.41 -18.82
C GLY A 462 9.92 21.06 -18.19
N PHE A 463 10.79 20.06 -18.35
CA PHE A 463 10.61 18.72 -17.77
C PHE A 463 11.66 18.45 -16.70
N TRP A 464 11.27 17.98 -15.52
CA TRP A 464 12.19 17.47 -14.51
C TRP A 464 11.68 16.13 -14.00
N LEU A 465 12.61 15.23 -13.65
CA LEU A 465 12.27 13.91 -13.15
C LEU A 465 12.51 13.88 -11.64
N GLU A 466 11.46 13.63 -10.89
CA GLU A 466 11.49 13.50 -9.43
C GLU A 466 11.47 12.04 -8.97
N GLU A 467 11.92 11.83 -7.74
CA GLU A 467 11.93 10.52 -7.08
C GLU A 467 10.53 9.87 -7.03
N ARG A 468 9.47 10.68 -6.84
CA ARG A 468 8.08 10.20 -6.77
C ARG A 468 7.54 9.58 -8.05
N PHE A 469 8.15 9.90 -9.19
CA PHE A 469 7.75 9.32 -10.48
C PHE A 469 8.38 7.95 -10.71
N LEU A 470 9.38 7.57 -9.89
CA LEU A 470 10.06 6.30 -9.98
C LEU A 470 9.39 5.24 -9.09
N PRO A 471 9.25 4.01 -9.58
CA PRO A 471 8.78 2.88 -8.79
C PRO A 471 9.68 2.62 -7.55
N LYS A 472 9.12 2.06 -6.46
CA LYS A 472 9.84 1.88 -5.19
C LYS A 472 10.97 0.84 -5.27
N SER A 473 10.86 -0.12 -6.19
CA SER A 473 11.83 -1.21 -6.37
C SER A 473 13.01 -0.85 -7.26
N VAL A 474 13.07 0.37 -7.82
CA VAL A 474 14.11 0.69 -8.80
C VAL A 474 15.49 0.46 -8.16
N PRO A 475 16.34 -0.39 -8.75
CA PRO A 475 17.63 -0.71 -8.18
C PRO A 475 18.50 0.54 -8.07
N ALA A 476 19.38 0.59 -7.07
CA ALA A 476 20.43 1.61 -7.07
C ALA A 476 21.39 1.37 -8.24
N GLY A 477 21.87 2.45 -8.86
CA GLY A 477 22.78 2.39 -10.00
C GLY A 477 22.69 3.61 -10.89
N ASP A 478 23.48 3.63 -11.97
CA ASP A 478 23.40 4.67 -12.99
C ASP A 478 22.56 4.17 -14.17
N TYR A 479 21.59 4.99 -14.59
CA TYR A 479 20.62 4.67 -15.62
C TYR A 479 20.72 5.63 -16.79
N ARG A 480 20.37 5.12 -17.97
CA ARG A 480 20.04 5.90 -19.16
C ARG A 480 18.64 5.51 -19.62
N MET A 481 17.79 6.48 -19.89
CA MET A 481 16.47 6.27 -20.46
C MET A 481 16.38 7.00 -21.79
N ASP A 482 16.06 6.28 -22.85
CA ASP A 482 15.88 6.82 -24.20
C ASP A 482 14.37 6.88 -24.48
N VAL A 483 13.89 8.04 -24.88
CA VAL A 483 12.47 8.34 -25.12
C VAL A 483 12.32 8.85 -26.55
N TRP A 484 11.44 8.24 -27.33
CA TRP A 484 11.06 8.66 -28.68
C TRP A 484 9.57 8.95 -28.73
N PHE A 485 9.21 10.07 -29.33
CA PHE A 485 7.87 10.32 -29.85
C PHE A 485 7.91 10.09 -31.36
N ARG A 486 7.05 9.22 -31.89
CA ARG A 486 6.99 8.87 -33.31
C ARG A 486 5.59 9.07 -33.86
N ALA A 487 5.51 9.49 -35.12
CA ALA A 487 4.26 9.48 -35.87
C ALA A 487 3.86 8.05 -36.30
N LYS A 488 2.67 7.90 -36.89
CA LYS A 488 2.14 6.63 -37.42
C LYS A 488 3.11 5.87 -38.32
N ASP A 489 3.86 6.60 -39.13
CA ASP A 489 4.85 6.08 -40.08
C ASP A 489 6.23 5.79 -39.43
N ASN A 490 6.30 5.72 -38.10
CA ASN A 490 7.51 5.52 -37.30
C ASN A 490 8.57 6.62 -37.46
N VAL A 491 8.23 7.76 -38.06
CA VAL A 491 9.12 8.93 -38.15
C VAL A 491 9.25 9.58 -36.77
N THR A 492 10.49 9.76 -36.30
CA THR A 492 10.78 10.43 -35.03
C THR A 492 10.38 11.90 -35.08
N LEU A 493 9.48 12.29 -34.17
CA LEU A 493 9.06 13.66 -33.92
C LEU A 493 9.93 14.33 -32.87
N LEU A 494 10.37 13.58 -31.87
CA LEU A 494 11.25 14.03 -30.80
C LEU A 494 11.95 12.83 -30.18
N ALA A 495 13.27 12.90 -29.98
CA ALA A 495 14.02 11.89 -29.24
C ALA A 495 14.89 12.54 -28.16
N ALA A 496 14.82 12.02 -26.93
CA ALA A 496 15.55 12.52 -25.78
C ALA A 496 16.13 11.38 -24.94
N GLN A 497 17.36 11.55 -24.48
CA GLN A 497 18.04 10.67 -23.52
C GLN A 497 18.10 11.35 -22.16
N VAL A 498 17.80 10.60 -21.12
CA VAL A 498 17.89 11.01 -19.71
C VAL A 498 18.98 10.18 -19.05
N PHE A 499 19.95 10.83 -18.43
CA PHE A 499 20.98 10.16 -17.64
C PHE A 499 20.75 10.49 -16.17
N GLY A 500 20.65 9.46 -15.32
CA GLY A 500 20.40 9.66 -13.89
C GLY A 500 21.03 8.57 -13.03
N ALA A 501 21.34 8.91 -11.79
CA ALA A 501 21.86 7.99 -10.79
C ALA A 501 20.84 7.84 -9.67
N ILE A 502 20.57 6.59 -9.28
CA ILE A 502 19.69 6.26 -8.16
C ILE A 502 20.56 5.70 -7.05
N ARG A 503 20.52 6.34 -5.88
CA ARG A 503 21.34 5.99 -4.71
C ARG A 503 20.42 5.69 -3.55
N ARG A 504 20.68 4.66 -2.74
CA ARG A 504 19.85 4.42 -1.55
C ARG A 504 20.09 5.49 -0.49
N LYS A 505 19.03 6.03 0.10
CA LYS A 505 19.08 6.94 1.24
C LYS A 505 19.37 6.10 2.48
N GLY A 506 20.65 5.95 2.80
CA GLY A 506 21.06 5.24 4.01
C GLY A 506 20.75 6.07 5.25
N ASN A 507 19.94 5.52 6.17
CA ASN A 507 20.09 5.81 7.60
C ASN A 507 20.48 4.50 8.29
N LYS A 508 21.74 4.11 8.08
CA LYS A 508 22.60 3.31 8.96
C LYS A 508 23.91 3.05 8.22
N SER A 509 25.01 3.41 8.87
CA SER A 509 26.34 2.90 8.58
C SER A 509 26.27 1.39 8.40
N PHE A 510 26.56 0.93 7.20
CA PHE A 510 26.76 -0.48 6.92
C PHE A 510 28.12 -0.85 7.52
N ASN A 511 28.16 -1.08 8.83
CA ASN A 511 29.29 -1.74 9.45
C ASN A 511 29.32 -3.17 8.89
N LEU A 512 30.39 -3.51 8.19
CA LEU A 512 30.68 -4.86 7.74
C LEU A 512 31.56 -5.54 8.82
N PRO A 513 31.49 -6.86 9.07
CA PRO A 513 30.61 -7.87 8.48
C PRO A 513 29.87 -8.76 9.52
N GLU A 514 28.62 -9.10 9.24
CA GLU A 514 28.13 -10.46 9.49
C GLU A 514 28.03 -11.12 8.10
N LEU A 515 28.54 -12.34 7.93
CA LEU A 515 28.62 -13.03 6.63
C LEU A 515 27.23 -13.39 6.05
N THR A 516 26.15 -13.15 6.78
CA THR A 516 24.78 -13.53 6.45
C THR A 516 23.94 -12.30 6.10
N ILE A 517 23.67 -12.09 4.79
CA ILE A 517 22.80 -11.00 4.27
C ILE A 517 21.31 -11.40 4.30
N PHE A 518 20.96 -12.49 4.99
CA PHE A 518 19.60 -13.01 4.95
C PHE A 518 18.74 -12.35 6.02
N SER A 519 17.83 -11.46 5.59
CA SER A 519 16.78 -10.97 6.47
C SER A 519 15.78 -12.11 6.75
N ASN A 520 15.54 -12.42 8.02
CA ASN A 520 14.44 -13.30 8.45
C ASN A 520 13.04 -12.67 8.25
N ASP A 521 12.98 -11.47 7.67
CA ASP A 521 11.74 -10.81 7.30
C ASP A 521 10.95 -11.65 6.30
N THR A 522 9.63 -11.69 6.50
CA THR A 522 8.69 -12.30 5.56
C THR A 522 8.83 -11.65 4.19
N LYS A 523 9.08 -12.48 3.16
CA LYS A 523 9.15 -12.01 1.77
C LYS A 523 7.74 -11.81 1.23
N GLU A 524 7.55 -10.75 0.45
CA GLU A 524 6.28 -10.42 -0.24
C GLU A 524 5.97 -11.34 -1.44
N PHE A 525 6.79 -12.35 -1.67
CA PHE A 525 6.64 -13.33 -2.72
C PHE A 525 6.77 -14.75 -2.19
N SER A 526 6.19 -15.69 -2.92
CA SER A 526 6.44 -17.12 -2.82
C SER A 526 7.33 -17.58 -3.97
N MET A 527 8.22 -18.52 -3.67
CA MET A 527 9.17 -19.06 -4.62
C MET A 527 8.98 -20.57 -4.74
N ARG A 528 9.04 -21.08 -5.98
CA ARG A 528 9.04 -22.52 -6.25
C ARG A 528 10.12 -22.87 -7.26
N VAL A 529 11.02 -23.78 -6.91
CA VAL A 529 11.96 -24.36 -7.88
C VAL A 529 11.26 -25.46 -8.67
N SER A 530 11.21 -25.32 -10.00
CA SER A 530 10.59 -26.29 -10.88
C SER A 530 11.48 -27.51 -11.12
N ARG A 531 12.78 -27.31 -11.34
CA ARG A 531 13.78 -28.38 -11.55
C ARG A 531 15.20 -27.85 -11.56
N TYR A 532 16.14 -28.74 -11.27
CA TYR A 532 17.58 -28.56 -11.50
C TYR A 532 18.05 -29.44 -12.67
N VAL A 533 18.98 -28.95 -13.47
CA VAL A 533 19.51 -29.65 -14.65
C VAL A 533 21.02 -29.43 -14.73
N CYS A 534 21.83 -30.49 -14.59
CA CYS A 534 23.27 -30.39 -14.90
C CYS A 534 23.49 -30.22 -16.40
N ILE A 535 24.47 -29.42 -16.78
CA ILE A 535 24.80 -29.10 -18.18
C ILE A 535 26.28 -29.31 -18.44
N GLU A 536 26.69 -29.34 -19.71
CA GLU A 536 28.10 -29.49 -20.12
C GLU A 536 28.76 -30.80 -19.65
N THR A 537 27.96 -31.83 -19.43
CA THR A 537 28.45 -33.19 -19.14
C THR A 537 28.79 -33.92 -20.46
N PRO A 538 29.91 -34.65 -20.54
CA PRO A 538 30.91 -34.89 -19.49
C PRO A 538 31.89 -33.72 -19.30
N TYR A 539 32.35 -33.52 -18.07
CA TYR A 539 33.35 -32.50 -17.75
C TYR A 539 34.77 -33.02 -18.00
N GLN A 540 35.69 -32.14 -18.40
CA GLN A 540 37.05 -32.55 -18.81
C GLN A 540 37.94 -32.97 -17.63
N ARG A 541 37.79 -32.32 -16.47
CA ARG A 541 38.66 -32.53 -15.29
C ARG A 541 37.92 -32.92 -14.03
N SER A 542 36.66 -33.32 -14.16
CA SER A 542 35.87 -33.82 -13.04
C SER A 542 34.92 -34.90 -13.53
N HIS A 543 34.52 -35.79 -12.63
CA HIS A 543 33.61 -36.87 -12.93
C HIS A 543 32.29 -36.66 -12.17
N LEU A 544 31.19 -36.49 -12.92
CA LEU A 544 29.85 -36.39 -12.34
C LEU A 544 29.31 -37.80 -12.06
N ASN A 545 29.29 -38.21 -10.80
CA ASN A 545 28.76 -39.53 -10.42
C ASN A 545 27.24 -39.58 -10.57
N TYR A 546 26.55 -38.55 -10.05
CA TYR A 546 25.11 -38.39 -10.25
C TYR A 546 24.67 -36.94 -10.12
N CYS A 547 23.57 -36.61 -10.79
CA CYS A 547 22.89 -35.33 -10.72
C CYS A 547 21.38 -35.56 -10.76
N ARG A 548 20.71 -35.41 -9.61
CA ARG A 548 19.28 -35.74 -9.47
C ARG A 548 18.51 -34.56 -8.89
N SER A 549 17.48 -34.14 -9.63
CA SER A 549 16.46 -33.19 -9.14
C SER A 549 15.29 -33.99 -8.58
N GLN A 550 15.09 -33.96 -7.25
CA GLN A 550 14.01 -34.70 -6.59
C GLN A 550 12.84 -33.76 -6.27
N LEU A 551 11.74 -33.95 -7.00
CA LEU A 551 10.49 -33.21 -6.78
C LEU A 551 9.73 -33.86 -5.62
N ARG A 552 9.34 -33.04 -4.64
CA ARG A 552 8.54 -33.48 -3.49
C ARG A 552 7.21 -32.73 -3.47
N ARG A 553 6.12 -33.43 -3.13
CA ARG A 553 4.78 -32.82 -3.08
C ARG A 553 4.70 -31.88 -1.87
N ASN A 554 4.29 -30.63 -2.11
CA ASN A 554 4.18 -29.57 -1.08
C ASN A 554 5.47 -29.31 -0.28
N GLN A 555 6.63 -29.65 -0.83
CA GLN A 555 7.94 -29.46 -0.22
C GLN A 555 8.92 -28.90 -1.26
N PRO A 556 10.02 -28.25 -0.83
CA PRO A 556 11.00 -27.72 -1.76
C PRO A 556 11.70 -28.85 -2.54
N THR A 557 11.98 -28.58 -3.81
CA THR A 557 12.72 -29.47 -4.72
C THR A 557 14.16 -29.62 -4.23
N LEU A 558 14.59 -30.86 -4.00
CA LEU A 558 15.96 -31.15 -3.60
C LEU A 558 16.86 -31.30 -4.83
N PHE A 559 18.08 -30.82 -4.71
CA PHE A 559 19.14 -31.07 -5.68
C PHE A 559 20.21 -31.94 -5.03
N ASN A 560 20.37 -33.16 -5.55
CA ASN A 560 21.32 -34.13 -5.05
C ASN A 560 22.41 -34.37 -6.10
N ILE A 561 23.64 -34.02 -5.76
CA ILE A 561 24.78 -33.99 -6.69
C ILE A 561 25.95 -34.73 -6.05
N SER A 562 26.69 -35.48 -6.87
CA SER A 562 28.02 -35.99 -6.50
C SER A 562 29.00 -35.75 -7.64
N VAL A 563 30.02 -34.92 -7.39
CA VAL A 563 31.10 -34.62 -8.34
C VAL A 563 32.43 -35.01 -7.73
N HIS A 564 33.19 -35.86 -8.40
CA HIS A 564 34.57 -36.16 -8.05
C HIS A 564 35.51 -35.22 -8.79
N VAL A 565 36.31 -34.46 -8.04
CA VAL A 565 37.34 -33.56 -8.60
C VAL A 565 38.70 -34.09 -8.16
N PRO A 566 39.46 -34.77 -9.04
CA PRO A 566 40.75 -35.38 -8.69
C PRO A 566 41.87 -34.35 -8.51
N GLU A 567 41.83 -33.25 -9.25
CA GLU A 567 42.84 -32.20 -9.18
C GLU A 567 42.67 -31.30 -7.97
N ARG A 568 43.78 -30.76 -7.47
CA ARG A 568 43.78 -29.73 -6.44
C ARG A 568 43.48 -28.35 -7.05
N LEU A 569 42.49 -27.67 -6.52
CA LEU A 569 42.01 -26.36 -6.95
C LEU A 569 42.48 -25.27 -5.97
N ASP A 570 43.55 -24.57 -6.33
CA ASP A 570 44.01 -23.39 -5.58
C ASP A 570 43.25 -22.11 -5.96
N TYR A 571 42.62 -22.10 -7.15
CA TYR A 571 41.76 -21.02 -7.65
C TYR A 571 40.49 -21.62 -8.24
N MET A 572 39.34 -21.06 -7.90
CA MET A 572 38.08 -21.43 -8.54
C MET A 572 37.20 -20.22 -8.76
N TYR A 573 36.49 -20.21 -9.88
CA TYR A 573 35.58 -19.14 -10.27
C TYR A 573 34.16 -19.65 -10.30
N ILE A 574 33.24 -18.86 -9.76
CA ILE A 574 31.82 -19.07 -9.90
C ILE A 574 31.27 -17.99 -10.81
N GLN A 575 30.62 -18.42 -11.88
CA GLN A 575 29.87 -17.56 -12.78
C GLN A 575 28.38 -17.89 -12.64
N VAL A 576 27.57 -16.89 -12.31
CA VAL A 576 26.10 -17.00 -12.26
C VAL A 576 25.50 -16.04 -13.25
N LYS A 577 24.68 -16.55 -14.18
CA LYS A 577 23.86 -15.74 -15.10
C LYS A 577 22.40 -15.98 -14.82
N THR A 578 21.66 -14.88 -14.70
CA THR A 578 20.20 -14.93 -14.53
C THR A 578 19.49 -14.65 -15.85
N PHE A 579 18.40 -15.37 -16.09
CA PHE A 579 17.52 -15.17 -17.24
C PHE A 579 16.08 -15.04 -16.76
N TYR A 580 15.33 -14.12 -17.35
CA TYR A 580 13.90 -13.91 -17.11
C TYR A 580 13.09 -14.38 -18.32
N LYS A 581 11.96 -15.06 -18.06
CA LYS A 581 11.08 -15.55 -19.10
C LYS A 581 9.98 -14.54 -19.40
N TYR A 582 10.02 -13.95 -20.60
CA TYR A 582 8.86 -13.29 -21.21
C TYR A 582 8.08 -14.32 -22.01
N ASN A 583 8.35 -14.40 -23.31
CA ASN A 583 7.97 -15.53 -24.16
C ASN A 583 9.10 -16.58 -24.18
N THR A 584 10.34 -16.09 -24.25
CA THR A 584 11.58 -16.88 -24.17
C THR A 584 12.43 -16.39 -23.01
N PHE A 585 13.39 -17.20 -22.58
CA PHE A 585 14.37 -16.81 -21.56
C PHE A 585 15.35 -15.79 -22.14
N GLN A 586 15.28 -14.55 -21.67
CA GLN A 586 16.18 -13.46 -22.01
C GLN A 586 17.11 -13.15 -20.84
N THR A 587 18.29 -12.60 -21.13
CA THR A 587 19.27 -12.24 -20.09
C THR A 587 18.67 -11.22 -19.12
N PHE A 588 18.60 -11.58 -17.85
CA PHE A 588 18.29 -10.67 -16.77
C PHE A 588 19.59 -10.00 -16.33
N PRO A 589 19.59 -8.71 -15.95
CA PRO A 589 20.81 -7.95 -15.70
C PRO A 589 21.41 -8.28 -14.32
N VAL A 590 21.75 -9.56 -14.12
CA VAL A 590 22.47 -10.09 -12.97
C VAL A 590 23.41 -11.17 -13.52
N GLU A 591 24.63 -10.75 -13.85
CA GLU A 591 25.77 -11.62 -14.13
C GLU A 591 26.85 -11.37 -13.08
N VAL A 592 27.28 -12.44 -12.42
CA VAL A 592 28.29 -12.41 -11.37
C VAL A 592 29.40 -13.35 -11.78
N ILE A 593 30.64 -12.89 -11.69
CA ILE A 593 31.84 -13.71 -11.84
C ILE A 593 32.73 -13.39 -10.64
N VAL A 594 32.96 -14.38 -9.79
CA VAL A 594 33.72 -14.21 -8.55
C VAL A 594 34.70 -15.36 -8.36
N GLU A 595 35.90 -15.04 -7.89
CA GLU A 595 36.90 -16.03 -7.50
C GLU A 595 36.67 -16.39 -6.02
N VAL A 596 36.36 -17.67 -5.76
CA VAL A 596 35.86 -18.14 -4.47
C VAL A 596 36.98 -18.13 -3.42
N CYS A 597 38.21 -18.52 -3.79
CA CYS A 597 39.32 -18.59 -2.84
C CYS A 597 39.72 -17.22 -2.30
N SER A 598 39.73 -16.21 -3.17
CA SER A 598 39.98 -14.81 -2.85
C SER A 598 38.87 -14.26 -1.99
N PHE A 599 37.61 -14.62 -2.24
CA PHE A 599 36.50 -14.19 -1.40
C PHE A 599 36.55 -14.81 -0.01
N LEU A 600 36.87 -16.10 0.10
CA LEU A 600 37.00 -16.79 1.39
C LEU A 600 38.15 -16.22 2.23
N ARG A 601 39.23 -15.76 1.59
CA ARG A 601 40.32 -15.03 2.26
C ARG A 601 39.91 -13.61 2.64
N ASN A 602 39.36 -12.87 1.68
CA ASN A 602 38.99 -11.46 1.81
C ASN A 602 37.66 -11.21 1.08
N PRO A 603 36.53 -11.08 1.81
CA PRO A 603 35.22 -10.87 1.20
C PRO A 603 35.18 -9.63 0.30
N SER A 604 34.62 -9.78 -0.90
CA SER A 604 34.48 -8.69 -1.87
C SER A 604 33.56 -7.57 -1.35
N PRO A 605 33.85 -6.29 -1.67
CA PRO A 605 32.92 -5.19 -1.41
C PRO A 605 31.69 -5.21 -2.33
N ASP A 606 31.71 -5.97 -3.43
CA ASP A 606 30.56 -6.07 -4.34
C ASP A 606 29.39 -6.81 -3.66
N VAL A 607 28.26 -6.12 -3.54
CA VAL A 607 27.08 -6.59 -2.80
C VAL A 607 26.50 -7.86 -3.44
N ILE A 608 26.51 -7.95 -4.77
CA ILE A 608 25.93 -9.08 -5.49
C ILE A 608 26.83 -10.31 -5.37
N SER A 609 28.14 -10.16 -5.58
CA SER A 609 29.11 -11.24 -5.38
C SER A 609 29.09 -11.78 -3.95
N ARG A 610 29.01 -10.88 -2.95
CA ARG A 610 28.89 -11.26 -1.54
C ARG A 610 27.61 -12.03 -1.28
N HIS A 611 26.48 -11.60 -1.82
CA HIS A 611 25.20 -12.30 -1.70
C HIS A 611 25.25 -13.71 -2.29
N VAL A 612 25.78 -13.86 -3.51
CA VAL A 612 25.89 -15.17 -4.18
C VAL A 612 26.76 -16.14 -3.38
N LEU A 613 27.91 -15.69 -2.87
CA LEU A 613 28.79 -16.53 -2.09
C LEU A 613 28.26 -16.83 -0.69
N SER A 614 27.58 -15.89 -0.03
CA SER A 614 26.85 -16.15 1.21
C SER A 614 25.80 -17.26 1.03
N VAL A 615 25.08 -17.24 -0.11
CA VAL A 615 24.10 -18.32 -0.43
C VAL A 615 24.83 -19.65 -0.61
N LEU A 616 25.95 -19.66 -1.33
CA LEU A 616 26.71 -20.90 -1.54
C LEU A 616 27.24 -21.48 -0.22
N ILE A 617 27.78 -20.65 0.66
CA ILE A 617 28.30 -21.05 1.97
C ILE A 617 27.18 -21.68 2.82
N GLU A 618 26.00 -21.07 2.83
CA GLU A 618 24.83 -21.60 3.56
C GLU A 618 24.32 -22.92 2.95
N LEU A 619 24.33 -23.04 1.62
CA LEU A 619 23.89 -24.26 0.93
C LEU A 619 24.89 -25.42 1.06
N MET A 620 26.18 -25.12 1.25
CA MET A 620 27.28 -26.07 1.21
C MET A 620 28.31 -25.83 2.33
N PRO A 621 27.91 -25.81 3.61
CA PRO A 621 28.77 -25.37 4.71
C PRO A 621 29.99 -26.28 4.92
N ALA A 622 29.86 -27.58 4.63
CA ALA A 622 30.98 -28.54 4.70
C ALA A 622 32.15 -28.18 3.77
N TYR A 623 31.88 -27.44 2.70
CA TYR A 623 32.87 -27.04 1.69
C TYR A 623 33.27 -25.56 1.82
N ALA A 624 32.77 -24.84 2.82
CA ALA A 624 33.08 -23.44 3.07
C ALA A 624 34.37 -23.25 3.91
N HIS A 625 35.44 -23.96 3.58
CA HIS A 625 36.77 -23.81 4.19
C HIS A 625 37.73 -23.12 3.22
N HIS A 626 38.83 -22.59 3.75
CA HIS A 626 39.82 -21.90 2.92
C HIS A 626 40.46 -22.87 1.91
N CYS A 627 40.70 -22.38 0.70
CA CYS A 627 41.40 -23.15 -0.33
C CYS A 627 42.78 -23.62 0.16
N PRO A 628 43.27 -24.78 -0.30
CA PRO A 628 42.89 -25.50 -1.53
C PRO A 628 41.65 -26.39 -1.40
N HIS A 629 40.92 -26.50 -2.52
CA HIS A 629 39.88 -27.51 -2.71
C HIS A 629 40.37 -28.62 -3.64
N GLY A 630 39.56 -29.65 -3.89
CA GLY A 630 39.88 -30.74 -4.80
C GLY A 630 40.41 -32.01 -4.13
N ASN A 631 40.85 -32.96 -4.95
CA ASN A 631 41.21 -34.33 -4.55
C ASN A 631 40.14 -35.02 -3.68
N VAL A 632 38.87 -34.71 -3.93
CA VAL A 632 37.75 -35.18 -3.12
C VAL A 632 36.47 -35.28 -3.93
N THR A 633 35.55 -36.11 -3.45
CA THR A 633 34.19 -36.19 -3.99
C THR A 633 33.27 -35.25 -3.21
N TYR A 634 32.73 -34.27 -3.91
CA TYR A 634 31.74 -33.32 -3.40
C TYR A 634 30.35 -33.94 -3.48
N ASN A 635 29.80 -34.31 -2.34
CA ASN A 635 28.44 -34.81 -2.20
C ASN A 635 27.58 -33.71 -1.60
N VAL A 636 26.70 -33.13 -2.41
CA VAL A 636 25.89 -31.99 -2.00
C VAL A 636 24.41 -32.33 -2.15
N LEU A 637 23.66 -32.12 -1.07
CA LEU A 637 22.21 -32.16 -1.05
C LEU A 637 21.69 -30.81 -0.54
N PHE A 638 21.07 -30.03 -1.42
CA PHE A 638 20.54 -28.72 -1.04
C PHE A 638 19.21 -28.39 -1.73
N TRP A 639 18.53 -27.37 -1.23
CA TRP A 639 17.35 -26.77 -1.86
C TRP A 639 17.41 -25.25 -1.71
N LEU A 640 16.81 -24.53 -2.66
CA LEU A 640 16.80 -23.08 -2.65
C LEU A 640 15.51 -22.56 -2.01
N GLU A 641 15.65 -21.63 -1.06
CA GLU A 641 14.58 -21.02 -0.28
C GLU A 641 14.36 -19.53 -0.62
N GLU A 642 13.17 -19.03 -0.28
CA GLU A 642 12.78 -17.63 -0.47
C GLU A 642 13.73 -16.63 0.21
N ARG A 643 14.32 -17.01 1.35
CA ARG A 643 15.25 -16.14 2.10
C ARG A 643 16.52 -15.80 1.35
N PHE A 644 16.95 -16.67 0.43
CA PHE A 644 18.15 -16.49 -0.40
C PHE A 644 17.95 -15.51 -1.55
N LEU A 645 16.71 -15.07 -1.80
CA LEU A 645 16.41 -14.12 -2.86
C LEU A 645 16.26 -12.69 -2.31
N PRO A 646 16.70 -11.66 -3.06
CA PRO A 646 16.51 -10.27 -2.67
C PRO A 646 15.01 -9.93 -2.61
N LYS A 647 14.62 -9.01 -1.71
CA LYS A 647 13.22 -8.57 -1.58
C LYS A 647 12.67 -7.97 -2.89
N SER A 648 13.54 -7.36 -3.69
CA SER A 648 13.23 -6.73 -4.96
C SER A 648 13.17 -7.71 -6.15
N MET A 649 12.92 -9.01 -5.93
CA MET A 649 12.96 -9.98 -7.03
C MET A 649 11.62 -10.06 -7.79
N PRO A 650 11.59 -9.84 -9.12
CA PRO A 650 10.35 -9.81 -9.87
C PRO A 650 9.52 -11.07 -9.86
N ALA A 651 8.19 -10.92 -9.89
CA ALA A 651 7.31 -12.03 -10.18
C ALA A 651 7.54 -12.48 -11.63
N GLY A 652 7.55 -13.79 -11.86
CA GLY A 652 7.80 -14.36 -13.16
C GLY A 652 8.54 -15.70 -13.07
N ASP A 653 8.94 -16.21 -14.23
CA ASP A 653 9.71 -17.44 -14.32
C ASP A 653 11.16 -17.10 -14.69
N TYR A 654 12.10 -17.66 -13.94
CA TYR A 654 13.53 -17.41 -14.04
C TYR A 654 14.27 -18.69 -14.38
N ARG A 655 15.42 -18.51 -15.01
CA ARG A 655 16.45 -19.54 -15.15
C ARG A 655 17.76 -18.97 -14.63
N LEU A 656 18.37 -19.61 -13.64
CA LEU A 656 19.75 -19.29 -13.25
C LEU A 656 20.67 -20.36 -13.81
N ASP A 657 21.71 -19.93 -14.52
CA ASP A 657 22.77 -20.80 -15.01
C ASP A 657 24.01 -20.52 -14.15
N ALA A 658 24.52 -21.56 -13.48
CA ALA A 658 25.68 -21.48 -12.60
C ALA A 658 26.80 -22.37 -13.15
N TRP A 659 27.99 -21.79 -13.33
CA TRP A 659 29.21 -22.49 -13.76
C TRP A 659 30.28 -22.36 -12.67
N PHE A 660 30.94 -23.47 -12.40
CA PHE A 660 32.13 -23.55 -11.57
C PHE A 660 33.30 -23.84 -12.49
N ARG A 661 34.26 -22.92 -12.52
CA ARG A 661 35.37 -22.90 -13.46
C ARG A 661 36.70 -22.88 -12.75
N MET A 662 37.70 -23.50 -13.35
CA MET A 662 39.09 -23.42 -12.91
C MET A 662 39.76 -22.15 -13.45
N HIS A 663 41.01 -21.90 -13.07
CA HIS A 663 41.78 -20.72 -13.46
C HIS A 663 41.96 -20.54 -14.98
N ASP A 664 41.93 -21.64 -15.72
CA ASP A 664 42.02 -21.70 -17.18
C ASP A 664 40.64 -21.69 -17.86
N ASN A 665 39.60 -21.30 -17.11
CA ASN A 665 38.21 -21.15 -17.59
C ASN A 665 37.54 -22.47 -18.02
N VAL A 666 38.12 -23.62 -17.66
CA VAL A 666 37.54 -24.95 -17.89
C VAL A 666 36.47 -25.24 -16.82
N THR A 667 35.29 -25.67 -17.24
CA THR A 667 34.17 -25.98 -16.35
C THR A 667 34.34 -27.36 -15.71
N PHE A 668 34.34 -27.40 -14.37
CA PHE A 668 34.37 -28.66 -13.62
C PHE A 668 32.99 -29.00 -13.03
N PHE A 669 32.06 -28.05 -13.00
CA PHE A 669 30.66 -28.32 -12.68
C PHE A 669 29.76 -27.20 -13.20
N ALA A 670 28.62 -27.53 -13.79
CA ALA A 670 27.66 -26.53 -14.23
C ALA A 670 26.22 -27.04 -14.12
N TYR A 671 25.31 -26.16 -13.73
CA TYR A 671 23.89 -26.49 -13.65
C TYR A 671 22.98 -25.30 -13.96
N LYS A 672 21.75 -25.61 -14.37
CA LYS A 672 20.64 -24.68 -14.55
C LYS A 672 19.57 -24.96 -13.52
N VAL A 673 19.00 -23.92 -12.94
CA VAL A 673 17.82 -24.02 -12.07
C VAL A 673 16.69 -23.19 -12.66
N TYR A 674 15.49 -23.76 -12.68
CA TYR A 674 14.28 -23.08 -13.13
C TYR A 674 13.45 -22.70 -11.90
N ILE A 675 13.19 -21.41 -11.73
CA ILE A 675 12.52 -20.85 -10.56
C ILE A 675 11.26 -20.12 -11.00
N THR A 676 10.17 -20.33 -10.28
CA THR A 676 8.92 -19.60 -10.43
C THR A 676 8.71 -18.73 -9.20
N ILE A 677 8.58 -17.43 -9.40
CA ILE A 677 8.30 -16.47 -8.34
C ILE A 677 6.90 -15.91 -8.55
N ARG A 678 6.09 -15.92 -7.49
CA ARG A 678 4.72 -15.40 -7.47
C ARG A 678 4.58 -14.47 -6.27
N ARG A 679 3.85 -13.36 -6.36
CA ARG A 679 3.62 -12.50 -5.20
C ARG A 679 2.66 -13.17 -4.20
N LYS A 680 2.86 -12.93 -2.90
CA LYS A 680 1.92 -13.30 -1.85
C LYS A 680 0.88 -12.17 -1.73
N GLY A 681 -0.35 -12.41 -2.18
CA GLY A 681 -1.45 -11.43 -2.15
C GLY A 681 -2.18 -11.29 -3.50
N VAL A 682 -3.43 -10.80 -3.48
CA VAL A 682 -4.24 -10.55 -4.68
C VAL A 682 -3.66 -9.35 -5.44
N PHE A 683 -3.44 -9.54 -6.74
CA PHE A 683 -2.99 -8.58 -7.78
C PHE A 683 -2.75 -7.12 -7.34
N ARG A 684 -1.60 -6.86 -6.68
CA ARG A 684 -0.92 -5.57 -6.87
C ARG A 684 -0.18 -5.64 -8.20
N SER A 685 -0.48 -4.69 -9.08
CA SER A 685 0.04 -4.66 -10.45
C SER A 685 1.57 -4.70 -10.49
N MET A 686 2.11 -5.03 -11.68
CA MET A 686 3.55 -5.05 -12.00
C MET A 686 4.24 -3.68 -11.84
N ILE A 687 3.57 -2.65 -11.31
CA ILE A 687 4.07 -1.28 -11.12
C ILE A 687 4.10 -0.84 -9.65
N ASP A 688 3.51 -1.62 -8.72
CA ASP A 688 3.94 -1.57 -7.31
C ASP A 688 5.29 -2.30 -7.12
N TRP A 689 6.15 -2.15 -8.13
CA TRP A 689 7.55 -2.50 -8.16
C TRP A 689 8.28 -1.38 -7.47
#